data_AF-A0AA39I477-F1
#
_entry.id   AF-A0AA39I477-F1
#
_cell.length_a   1.000
_cell.length_b   1.000
_cell.length_c   1.000
_cell.angle_alpha   90.00
_cell.angle_beta   90.00
_cell.angle_gamma   90.00
#
_symmetry.space_group_name_H-M   'P 1'
#
loop_
_entity.id
_entity.type
_entity.pdbx_description
1 polymer ?
#
loop_
_entity_poly.entity_id
_entity_poly.type
_entity_poly.pdbx_seq_one_letter_code
_entity_poly.pdbx_strand_id
1 'polypeptide(L)'
;MPLLLVTGGPSSGKTTVVERIVEHFSAKGFKGKVTVVKDSDFLHFSRLNYNDSQKEREHRNFLRSMVQKELTKDGIVICDSLNYIKGFRYELFCIGKLVQTTYAVVHCDAVEATCSWLNEQKCEEERYPVAKIQELLMRYEHPEAKNRWDSPLYVVKIGKRETSAPVDPEDMSVDFDYPSPRFADVPLDEIYSGLLDGKALAANLSTQSAPLAATNFLHELDRVTQEIVASIMEQQRMAVVGDRFVVPYVPEGDEKVLFKKMRTLPELARLRRQFITYTKMHPVEGSSKIAFDGIPAQRSLLNPQAMFSTQMHNFCLDLADEDDEVVWLDVGGDFHRNAFGTLNQIRQCGQLCDVVLSAEGQKFSAHRLVLAASIPFFHAMFTTDMSEMHKKEIEMKEFDGSTLEQIVNYAYTGRIRVCAINVQSIMLAAHYLRLSEIVDLCGDFLKTRLQPGNVLGIREFATTLNCPSVVQATDRYLQKHFLSVVQAEEFLALPIGTLLAILSRDQLFVESEEDVFKAALRWLEHDPIARARYSSRVLVAVRLPLLKPQFITDHVASNPIIRSSLECRDLVDEAKDYHLIPERRNLLTTFRTIRRCCHDVPGQIFAIGGLTAASSFGTPMSTVEMYDPLSSKWTQATPMTTFRSRVGVAVVNRDLFAIGGFDGHDRLRTVEVMRCDTHQWEEIASLHNKRSALAAAALNGRLFVCGGYDGICSLPSVEIYNAASNKWTMGIPMNSPRSASGIAVVDDRLFVIGGHDGMSIFDSVEVFNAESCEWSAVKPMRSKRCRLGAAALDGRIFVCGGYDGRNVLSSAEVYDPATDQWTDIAPMNFCRGRVALVANSGLLYAIAGNNGETNLSSMEVYDPATDQWSVEQCLTAHEGGVGVGVVPVSTKEI
;
A
#
# COMPACT_ATOMS: atom_id res chain seq x y z
N MET A 1 -13.89 -30.62 25.44
CA MET A 1 -13.45 -29.22 25.65
C MET A 1 -12.45 -29.17 26.78
N PRO A 2 -11.12 -29.12 26.51
CA PRO A 2 -10.14 -29.11 27.58
C PRO A 2 -9.36 -27.79 27.75
N LEU A 3 -9.68 -26.70 27.05
CA LEU A 3 -9.17 -25.37 27.39
C LEU A 3 -10.30 -24.39 27.66
N LEU A 4 -10.43 -23.96 28.92
CA LEU A 4 -11.39 -22.95 29.35
C LEU A 4 -10.65 -21.66 29.73
N LEU A 5 -10.98 -20.56 29.05
CA LEU A 5 -10.42 -19.25 29.30
C LEU A 5 -11.41 -18.39 30.07
N VAL A 6 -11.04 -17.90 31.26
CA VAL A 6 -11.87 -16.97 32.03
C VAL A 6 -11.31 -15.56 31.89
N THR A 7 -12.03 -14.69 31.18
CA THR A 7 -11.61 -13.31 30.86
C THR A 7 -12.44 -12.27 31.61
N GLY A 8 -11.84 -11.12 31.89
CA GLY A 8 -12.45 -10.02 32.65
C GLY A 8 -11.39 -9.04 33.14
N GLY A 9 -11.78 -7.81 33.43
CA GLY A 9 -10.87 -6.75 33.91
C GLY A 9 -10.08 -7.15 35.18
N PRO A 10 -8.95 -6.50 35.49
CA PRO A 10 -8.22 -6.72 36.74
C PRO A 10 -9.14 -6.66 37.97
N SER A 11 -8.99 -7.61 38.92
CA SER A 11 -9.86 -7.72 40.10
C SER A 11 -11.38 -7.85 39.84
N SER A 12 -11.80 -8.33 38.67
CA SER A 12 -13.22 -8.53 38.34
C SER A 12 -13.92 -9.74 38.99
N GLY A 13 -13.27 -10.52 39.87
CA GLY A 13 -13.88 -11.72 40.49
C GLY A 13 -13.70 -13.04 39.74
N LYS A 14 -12.84 -13.08 38.70
CA LYS A 14 -12.54 -14.29 37.90
C LYS A 14 -12.16 -15.51 38.72
N THR A 15 -11.24 -15.35 39.66
CA THR A 15 -10.74 -16.45 40.50
C THR A 15 -11.88 -17.13 41.27
N THR A 16 -12.84 -16.35 41.78
CA THR A 16 -14.03 -16.88 42.47
C THR A 16 -14.97 -17.62 41.51
N VAL A 17 -15.10 -17.17 40.27
CA VAL A 17 -15.86 -17.88 39.23
C VAL A 17 -15.18 -19.21 38.88
N VAL A 18 -13.85 -19.21 38.72
CA VAL A 18 -13.05 -20.41 38.47
C VAL A 18 -13.19 -21.41 39.61
N GLU A 19 -13.10 -20.98 40.86
CA GLU A 19 -13.26 -21.84 42.04
C GLU A 19 -14.63 -22.50 42.08
N ARG A 20 -15.71 -21.75 41.83
CA ARG A 20 -17.07 -22.30 41.75
C ARG A 20 -17.24 -23.33 40.63
N ILE A 21 -16.61 -23.10 39.47
CA ILE A 21 -16.61 -24.07 38.35
C ILE A 21 -15.92 -25.36 38.79
N VAL A 22 -14.75 -25.27 39.42
CA VAL A 22 -13.98 -26.44 39.88
C VAL A 22 -14.72 -27.22 40.97
N GLU A 23 -15.30 -26.52 41.96
CA GLU A 23 -16.12 -27.13 43.01
C GLU A 23 -17.34 -27.86 42.42
N HIS A 24 -18.03 -27.23 41.48
CA HIS A 24 -19.19 -27.82 40.81
C HIS A 24 -18.82 -29.07 39.99
N PHE A 25 -17.67 -29.05 39.30
CA PHE A 25 -17.21 -30.21 38.50
C PHE A 25 -16.86 -31.40 39.39
N SER A 26 -16.30 -31.11 40.56
CA SER A 26 -15.99 -32.11 41.59
C SER A 26 -17.26 -32.67 42.24
N ALA A 27 -18.25 -31.81 42.54
CA ALA A 27 -19.53 -32.21 43.11
C ALA A 27 -20.37 -33.11 42.17
N LYS A 28 -20.30 -32.88 40.85
CA LYS A 28 -20.96 -33.71 39.83
C LYS A 28 -20.21 -34.99 39.44
N GLY A 29 -19.05 -35.25 40.05
CA GLY A 29 -18.33 -36.51 39.91
C GLY A 29 -17.53 -36.67 38.61
N PHE A 30 -16.98 -35.58 38.04
CA PHE A 30 -16.06 -35.66 36.91
C PHE A 30 -14.81 -36.48 37.26
N LYS A 31 -14.51 -37.52 36.46
CA LYS A 31 -13.41 -38.48 36.72
C LYS A 31 -12.04 -38.06 36.13
N GLY A 32 -11.99 -36.99 35.34
CA GLY A 32 -10.75 -36.48 34.71
C GLY A 32 -10.00 -35.46 35.57
N LYS A 33 -8.76 -35.12 35.20
CA LYS A 33 -7.95 -34.12 35.90
C LYS A 33 -8.42 -32.70 35.52
N VAL A 34 -8.78 -31.85 36.49
CA VAL A 34 -9.00 -30.41 36.28
C VAL A 34 -7.79 -29.66 36.79
N THR A 35 -7.03 -29.04 35.90
CA THR A 35 -5.85 -28.22 36.24
C THR A 35 -6.19 -26.74 36.08
N VAL A 36 -5.98 -25.95 37.12
CA VAL A 36 -6.08 -24.48 37.05
C VAL A 36 -4.68 -23.90 36.97
N VAL A 37 -4.43 -23.07 35.97
CA VAL A 37 -3.17 -22.32 35.83
C VAL A 37 -3.40 -20.91 36.38
N LYS A 38 -2.68 -20.57 37.47
CA LYS A 38 -2.83 -19.32 38.22
C LYS A 38 -1.55 -18.50 38.21
N ASP A 39 -1.66 -17.20 38.51
CA ASP A 39 -0.51 -16.30 38.69
C ASP A 39 0.48 -16.79 39.75
N SER A 40 -0.03 -17.40 40.83
CA SER A 40 0.74 -17.91 41.96
C SER A 40 1.68 -19.07 41.61
N ASP A 41 1.47 -19.72 40.47
CA ASP A 41 2.31 -20.84 40.04
C ASP A 41 3.69 -20.35 39.55
N PHE A 42 3.84 -19.04 39.34
CA PHE A 42 5.11 -18.41 38.98
C PHE A 42 5.89 -18.02 40.25
N LEU A 43 7.05 -18.65 40.46
CA LEU A 43 7.85 -18.63 41.71
C LEU A 43 8.24 -17.23 42.24
N HIS A 44 8.23 -16.20 41.39
CA HIS A 44 8.53 -14.80 41.73
C HIS A 44 7.41 -13.84 41.32
N PHE A 45 6.16 -14.31 41.31
CA PHE A 45 5.04 -13.47 40.98
C PHE A 45 4.83 -12.39 42.05
N SER A 46 4.89 -11.14 41.62
CA SER A 46 4.42 -9.99 42.37
C SER A 46 3.55 -9.14 41.45
N ARG A 47 2.51 -8.51 42.00
CA ARG A 47 1.69 -7.54 41.25
C ARG A 47 2.49 -6.30 40.82
N LEU A 48 3.69 -6.10 41.38
CA LEU A 48 4.65 -5.10 40.92
C LEU A 48 5.35 -5.50 39.61
N ASN A 49 5.28 -6.76 39.18
CA ASN A 49 5.89 -7.22 37.93
C ASN A 49 5.24 -6.57 36.70
N TYR A 50 4.00 -6.06 36.81
CA TYR A 50 3.34 -5.27 35.76
C TYR A 50 3.94 -3.85 35.59
N ASN A 51 4.87 -3.42 36.45
CA ASN A 51 5.61 -2.16 36.28
C ASN A 51 6.78 -2.30 35.31
N ASP A 52 7.18 -3.53 34.98
CA ASP A 52 8.32 -3.84 34.13
C ASP A 52 7.87 -4.73 32.96
N SER A 53 7.99 -4.21 31.75
CA SER A 53 7.54 -4.89 30.54
C SER A 53 8.29 -6.20 30.27
N GLN A 54 9.54 -6.34 30.74
CA GLN A 54 10.30 -7.58 30.60
C GLN A 54 9.74 -8.67 31.53
N LYS A 55 9.45 -8.31 32.79
CA LYS A 55 8.88 -9.25 33.77
C LYS A 55 7.46 -9.67 33.42
N GLU A 56 6.65 -8.76 32.88
CA GLU A 56 5.32 -9.08 32.36
C GLU A 56 5.40 -10.07 31.19
N ARG A 57 6.38 -9.92 30.29
CA ARG A 57 6.63 -10.85 29.17
C ARG A 57 7.11 -12.23 29.65
N GLU A 58 8.02 -12.27 30.62
CA GLU A 58 8.47 -13.53 31.23
C GLU A 58 7.33 -14.30 31.88
N HIS A 59 6.47 -13.60 32.63
CA HIS A 59 5.29 -14.18 33.25
C HIS A 59 4.31 -14.74 32.21
N ARG A 60 4.06 -13.98 31.12
CA ARG A 60 3.22 -14.44 30.00
C ARG A 60 3.75 -15.71 29.33
N ASN A 61 5.07 -15.76 29.08
CA ASN A 61 5.72 -16.93 28.49
C ASN A 61 5.62 -18.16 29.40
N PHE A 62 5.73 -17.96 30.71
CA PHE A 62 5.58 -19.02 31.69
C PHE A 62 4.16 -19.61 31.67
N LEU A 63 3.12 -18.77 31.78
CA LEU A 63 1.73 -19.23 31.76
C LEU A 63 1.40 -19.97 30.46
N ARG A 64 1.88 -19.44 29.33
CA ARG A 64 1.76 -20.10 28.02
C ARG A 64 2.37 -21.50 28.03
N SER A 65 3.58 -21.64 28.55
CA SER A 65 4.29 -22.92 28.62
C SER A 65 3.56 -23.91 29.54
N MET A 66 3.04 -23.44 30.68
CA MET A 66 2.26 -24.25 31.61
C MET A 66 0.95 -24.76 30.99
N VAL A 67 0.19 -23.88 30.32
CA VAL A 67 -1.03 -24.28 29.61
C VAL A 67 -0.71 -25.31 28.53
N GLN A 68 0.34 -25.09 27.73
CA GLN A 68 0.77 -26.05 26.70
C GLN A 68 1.17 -27.41 27.29
N LYS A 69 1.82 -27.42 28.45
CA LYS A 69 2.25 -28.65 29.13
C LYS A 69 1.09 -29.45 29.71
N GLU A 70 0.11 -28.78 30.31
CA GLU A 70 -1.02 -29.44 31.00
C GLU A 70 -2.17 -29.83 30.06
N LEU A 71 -2.19 -29.28 28.83
CA LEU A 71 -3.17 -29.65 27.80
C LEU A 71 -2.96 -31.08 27.33
N THR A 72 -3.82 -31.97 27.82
CA THR A 72 -3.86 -33.40 27.48
C THR A 72 -5.27 -33.78 27.02
N LYS A 73 -5.44 -34.98 26.45
CA LYS A 73 -6.75 -35.46 25.97
C LYS A 73 -7.71 -35.83 27.12
N ASP A 74 -7.20 -36.06 28.33
CA ASP A 74 -7.93 -36.66 29.46
C ASP A 74 -8.21 -35.67 30.62
N GLY A 75 -7.91 -34.38 30.44
CA GLY A 75 -8.05 -33.36 31.49
C GLY A 75 -8.54 -32.01 30.96
N ILE A 76 -9.11 -31.20 31.85
CA ILE A 76 -9.58 -29.83 31.57
C ILE A 76 -8.57 -28.85 32.16
N VAL A 77 -8.08 -27.93 31.34
CA VAL A 77 -7.19 -26.84 31.75
C VAL A 77 -7.99 -25.54 31.80
N ILE A 78 -7.98 -24.86 32.95
CA ILE A 78 -8.61 -23.55 33.15
C ILE A 78 -7.51 -22.51 33.35
N CYS A 79 -7.48 -21.47 32.52
CA CYS A 79 -6.53 -20.36 32.67
C CYS A 79 -7.22 -19.16 33.33
N ASP A 80 -6.79 -18.81 34.55
CA ASP A 80 -7.37 -17.73 35.39
C ASP A 80 -6.60 -16.39 35.25
N SER A 81 -5.45 -16.39 34.58
CA SER A 81 -4.48 -15.27 34.61
C SER A 81 -4.27 -14.57 33.25
N LEU A 82 -3.90 -13.27 33.32
CA LEU A 82 -3.39 -12.43 32.22
C LEU A 82 -4.33 -12.23 31.01
N ASN A 83 -5.61 -12.52 31.20
CA ASN A 83 -6.61 -12.53 30.13
C ASN A 83 -7.17 -11.16 29.75
N TYR A 84 -6.60 -10.05 30.26
CA TYR A 84 -6.98 -8.70 29.83
C TYR A 84 -6.37 -8.31 28.46
N ILE A 85 -5.30 -8.99 28.05
CA ILE A 85 -4.57 -8.73 26.80
C ILE A 85 -5.13 -9.61 25.68
N LYS A 86 -5.67 -9.01 24.63
CA LYS A 86 -6.24 -9.73 23.47
C LYS A 86 -5.23 -10.64 22.78
N GLY A 87 -4.00 -10.15 22.59
CA GLY A 87 -2.92 -10.92 21.97
C GLY A 87 -2.58 -12.22 22.72
N PHE A 88 -2.64 -12.22 24.05
CA PHE A 88 -2.37 -13.42 24.85
C PHE A 88 -3.49 -14.47 24.71
N ARG A 89 -4.75 -14.02 24.67
CA ARG A 89 -5.90 -14.90 24.42
C ARG A 89 -5.79 -15.61 23.06
N TYR A 90 -5.30 -14.90 22.03
CA TYR A 90 -5.03 -15.49 20.73
C TYR A 90 -3.92 -16.54 20.77
N GLU A 91 -2.82 -16.28 21.49
CA GLU A 91 -1.74 -17.26 21.67
C GLU A 91 -2.24 -18.57 22.32
N LEU A 92 -3.09 -18.47 23.34
CA LEU A 92 -3.69 -19.64 23.99
C LEU A 92 -4.67 -20.39 23.05
N PHE A 93 -5.43 -19.67 22.24
CA PHE A 93 -6.26 -20.27 21.20
C PHE A 93 -5.43 -21.06 20.17
N CYS A 94 -4.30 -20.50 19.71
CA CYS A 94 -3.39 -21.18 18.79
C CYS A 94 -2.84 -22.49 19.39
N ILE A 95 -2.54 -22.51 20.70
CA ILE A 95 -2.11 -23.74 21.40
C ILE A 95 -3.25 -24.75 21.42
N GLY A 96 -4.47 -24.33 21.76
CA GLY A 96 -5.65 -25.21 21.71
C GLY A 96 -5.86 -25.81 20.32
N LYS A 97 -5.67 -25.02 19.25
CA LYS A 97 -5.73 -25.49 17.86
C LYS A 97 -4.62 -26.45 17.49
N LEU A 98 -3.39 -26.19 17.92
CA LEU A 98 -2.24 -27.07 17.68
C LEU A 98 -2.48 -28.47 18.27
N VAL A 99 -3.07 -28.54 19.46
CA VAL A 99 -3.42 -29.80 20.16
C VAL A 99 -4.74 -30.38 19.64
N GLN A 100 -5.37 -29.76 18.63
CA GLN A 100 -6.65 -30.15 18.03
C GLN A 100 -7.76 -30.30 19.07
N THR A 101 -7.80 -29.36 20.00
CA THR A 101 -8.66 -29.45 21.16
C THR A 101 -9.65 -28.31 21.24
N THR A 102 -10.73 -28.53 21.98
CA THR A 102 -11.87 -27.64 22.01
C THR A 102 -11.70 -26.54 23.06
N TYR A 103 -12.01 -25.30 22.67
CA TYR A 103 -11.66 -24.06 23.37
C TYR A 103 -12.92 -23.25 23.66
N ALA A 104 -13.05 -22.69 24.86
CA ALA A 104 -14.19 -21.88 25.27
C ALA A 104 -13.77 -20.65 26.09
N VAL A 105 -14.49 -19.53 25.92
CA VAL A 105 -14.27 -18.27 26.64
C VAL A 105 -15.46 -17.98 27.55
N VAL A 106 -15.18 -17.77 28.84
CA VAL A 106 -16.14 -17.30 29.86
C VAL A 106 -15.77 -15.86 30.21
N HIS A 107 -16.66 -14.92 29.95
CA HIS A 107 -16.43 -13.51 30.24
C HIS A 107 -17.10 -13.08 31.54
N CYS A 108 -16.29 -12.67 32.50
CA CYS A 108 -16.70 -11.99 33.72
C CYS A 108 -16.88 -10.49 33.44
N ASP A 109 -18.12 -10.07 33.24
CA ASP A 109 -18.50 -8.70 32.93
C ASP A 109 -18.70 -7.91 34.23
N ALA A 110 -17.72 -7.07 34.56
CA ALA A 110 -17.69 -6.23 35.74
C ALA A 110 -17.33 -4.80 35.35
N VAL A 111 -18.11 -3.83 35.82
CA VAL A 111 -17.83 -2.40 35.61
C VAL A 111 -16.53 -2.01 36.34
N GLU A 112 -15.79 -1.02 35.82
CA GLU A 112 -14.53 -0.55 36.40
C GLU A 112 -14.63 -0.16 37.88
N ALA A 113 -15.76 0.45 38.28
CA ALA A 113 -16.05 0.79 39.68
C ALA A 113 -16.10 -0.46 40.57
N THR A 114 -16.72 -1.55 40.09
CA THR A 114 -16.78 -2.84 40.78
C THR A 114 -15.39 -3.49 40.87
N CYS A 115 -14.59 -3.41 39.80
CA CYS A 115 -13.21 -3.92 39.80
C CYS A 115 -12.32 -3.18 40.81
N SER A 116 -12.47 -1.85 40.89
CA SER A 116 -11.77 -1.00 41.84
C SER A 116 -12.19 -1.34 43.27
N TRP A 117 -13.50 -1.40 43.53
CA TRP A 117 -14.05 -1.76 44.84
C TRP A 117 -13.59 -3.15 45.30
N LEU A 118 -13.66 -4.18 44.45
CA LEU A 118 -13.19 -5.54 44.74
C LEU A 118 -11.68 -5.58 45.04
N ASN A 119 -10.90 -4.69 44.46
CA ASN A 119 -9.48 -4.55 44.76
C ASN A 119 -9.24 -3.94 46.14
N GLU A 120 -10.12 -3.05 46.62
CA GLU A 120 -9.99 -2.44 47.96
C GLU A 120 -10.31 -3.40 49.10
N GLN A 121 -11.18 -4.38 48.84
CA GLN A 121 -11.56 -5.41 49.81
C GLN A 121 -10.49 -6.52 49.99
N LYS A 122 -9.42 -6.53 49.17
CA LYS A 122 -8.33 -7.50 49.27
C LYS A 122 -7.32 -7.10 50.34
N CYS A 123 -6.63 -8.09 50.91
CA CYS A 123 -5.49 -7.86 51.80
C CYS A 123 -4.39 -7.03 51.12
N GLU A 124 -3.58 -6.31 51.89
CA GLU A 124 -2.59 -5.35 51.38
C GLU A 124 -1.57 -5.98 50.40
N GLU A 125 -1.19 -7.23 50.64
CA GLU A 125 -0.29 -8.04 49.78
C GLU A 125 -0.95 -8.46 48.45
N GLU A 126 -2.28 -8.50 48.41
CA GLU A 126 -3.08 -8.92 47.25
C GLU A 126 -3.70 -7.77 46.46
N ARG A 127 -3.54 -6.54 46.95
CA ARG A 127 -4.11 -5.33 46.40
C ARG A 127 -3.21 -4.73 45.32
N TYR A 128 -3.78 -4.41 44.17
CA TYR A 128 -3.09 -3.57 43.18
C TYR A 128 -3.05 -2.12 43.68
N PRO A 129 -1.92 -1.39 43.52
CA PRO A 129 -1.89 0.05 43.76
C PRO A 129 -2.96 0.77 42.91
N VAL A 130 -3.59 1.82 43.45
CA VAL A 130 -4.74 2.51 42.80
C VAL A 130 -4.39 3.00 41.39
N ALA A 131 -3.23 3.63 41.21
CA ALA A 131 -2.77 4.07 39.89
C ALA A 131 -2.56 2.89 38.92
N LYS A 132 -2.16 1.73 39.43
CA LYS A 132 -1.84 0.56 38.61
C LYS A 132 -3.07 -0.20 38.17
N ILE A 133 -4.08 -0.34 39.03
CA ILE A 133 -5.35 -0.96 38.63
C ILE A 133 -6.06 -0.13 37.56
N GLN A 134 -6.01 1.20 37.66
CA GLN A 134 -6.54 2.10 36.62
C GLN A 134 -5.80 1.93 35.29
N GLU A 135 -4.47 1.90 35.32
CA GLU A 135 -3.66 1.66 34.11
C GLU A 135 -3.98 0.30 33.47
N LEU A 136 -4.12 -0.76 34.28
CA LEU A 136 -4.44 -2.11 33.78
C LEU A 136 -5.88 -2.22 33.27
N LEU A 137 -6.84 -1.47 33.83
CA LEU A 137 -8.21 -1.36 33.32
C LEU A 137 -8.24 -0.62 31.97
N MET A 138 -7.45 0.44 31.78
CA MET A 138 -7.33 1.10 30.46
C MET A 138 -6.71 0.21 29.39
N ARG A 139 -5.84 -0.73 29.80
CA ARG A 139 -5.24 -1.76 28.92
C ARG A 139 -6.18 -2.95 28.66
N TYR A 140 -7.34 -3.02 29.30
CA TYR A 140 -8.24 -4.16 29.15
C TYR A 140 -8.99 -4.11 27.82
N GLU A 141 -8.83 -5.16 27.02
CA GLU A 141 -9.58 -5.32 25.77
C GLU A 141 -10.73 -6.31 25.98
N HIS A 142 -11.97 -5.82 25.86
CA HIS A 142 -13.18 -6.63 25.93
C HIS A 142 -13.18 -7.73 24.85
N PRO A 143 -13.68 -8.94 25.16
CA PRO A 143 -13.76 -10.02 24.19
C PRO A 143 -14.69 -9.65 23.03
N GLU A 144 -14.18 -9.71 21.80
CA GLU A 144 -14.90 -9.27 20.61
C GLU A 144 -15.69 -10.40 19.95
N ALA A 145 -17.00 -10.21 19.76
CA ALA A 145 -17.86 -11.20 19.10
C ALA A 145 -17.51 -11.45 17.61
N LYS A 146 -16.81 -10.51 16.95
CA LYS A 146 -16.34 -10.66 15.56
C LYS A 146 -15.22 -11.69 15.42
N ASN A 147 -14.38 -11.84 16.44
CA ASN A 147 -13.27 -12.78 16.42
C ASN A 147 -13.74 -14.13 16.93
N ARG A 148 -13.71 -15.13 16.03
CA ARG A 148 -14.12 -16.50 16.34
C ARG A 148 -13.52 -17.06 17.64
N TRP A 149 -12.26 -16.76 17.89
CA TRP A 149 -11.52 -17.28 19.04
C TRP A 149 -11.66 -16.42 20.31
N ASP A 150 -12.27 -15.24 20.21
CA ASP A 150 -12.41 -14.29 21.33
C ASP A 150 -13.88 -14.08 21.74
N SER A 151 -14.83 -14.56 20.94
CA SER A 151 -16.27 -14.48 21.21
C SER A 151 -16.62 -15.26 22.50
N PRO A 152 -17.21 -14.60 23.52
CA PRO A 152 -17.54 -15.24 24.78
C PRO A 152 -18.71 -16.20 24.59
N LEU A 153 -18.54 -17.44 25.06
CA LEU A 153 -19.58 -18.46 25.03
C LEU A 153 -20.54 -18.32 26.23
N TYR A 154 -20.00 -17.88 27.37
CA TYR A 154 -20.76 -17.59 28.58
C TYR A 154 -20.38 -16.21 29.10
N VAL A 155 -21.37 -15.43 29.54
CA VAL A 155 -21.16 -14.10 30.15
C VAL A 155 -21.71 -14.15 31.58
N VAL A 156 -20.85 -13.86 32.55
CA VAL A 156 -21.17 -13.79 33.98
C VAL A 156 -21.20 -12.32 34.38
N LYS A 157 -22.39 -11.77 34.65
CA LYS A 157 -22.54 -10.41 35.17
C LYS A 157 -22.04 -10.34 36.61
N ILE A 158 -21.26 -9.33 36.97
CA ILE A 158 -20.70 -9.17 38.33
C ILE A 158 -21.11 -7.79 38.85
N GLY A 159 -22.15 -7.76 39.70
CA GLY A 159 -22.76 -6.52 40.22
C GLY A 159 -24.20 -6.74 40.76
N LYS A 160 -24.90 -5.66 41.16
CA LYS A 160 -26.28 -5.72 41.67
C LYS A 160 -27.23 -6.39 40.66
N ARG A 161 -28.10 -7.28 41.15
CA ARG A 161 -29.19 -7.91 40.36
C ARG A 161 -30.15 -6.79 39.94
N GLU A 162 -30.32 -6.56 38.64
CA GLU A 162 -31.31 -5.61 38.10
C GLU A 162 -32.70 -5.94 38.68
N THR A 163 -33.16 -5.18 39.67
CA THR A 163 -34.60 -4.99 39.89
C THR A 163 -35.11 -4.13 38.74
N SER A 164 -36.24 -4.52 38.17
CA SER A 164 -36.87 -4.00 36.94
C SER A 164 -37.34 -2.52 37.01
N ALA A 165 -36.47 -1.60 37.40
CA ALA A 165 -36.68 -0.16 37.32
C ALA A 165 -35.45 0.50 36.65
N PRO A 166 -35.63 1.56 35.84
CA PRO A 166 -34.52 2.20 35.16
C PRO A 166 -33.66 2.92 36.20
N VAL A 167 -32.36 2.62 36.21
CA VAL A 167 -31.39 3.26 37.11
C VAL A 167 -30.95 4.59 36.50
N ASP A 168 -31.04 5.64 37.31
CA ASP A 168 -30.66 7.01 36.97
C ASP A 168 -29.11 7.12 36.89
N PRO A 169 -28.52 7.60 35.79
CA PRO A 169 -27.06 7.64 35.60
C PRO A 169 -26.31 8.59 36.57
N GLU A 170 -27.00 9.38 37.39
CA GLU A 170 -26.37 10.27 38.39
C GLU A 170 -26.52 9.80 39.86
N ASP A 171 -27.10 8.63 40.13
CA ASP A 171 -27.28 8.13 41.50
C ASP A 171 -25.98 7.56 42.10
N MET A 172 -25.31 8.37 42.94
CA MET A 172 -24.10 8.03 43.70
C MET A 172 -24.41 7.47 45.11
N SER A 173 -25.60 6.90 45.35
CA SER A 173 -25.89 6.21 46.61
C SER A 173 -25.28 4.80 46.62
N VAL A 174 -24.08 4.70 47.20
CA VAL A 174 -23.41 3.45 47.53
C VAL A 174 -24.21 2.75 48.63
N ASP A 175 -24.81 1.60 48.35
CA ASP A 175 -25.31 0.69 49.39
C ASP A 175 -24.10 0.17 50.18
N PHE A 176 -23.95 0.62 51.42
CA PHE A 176 -22.84 0.30 52.32
C PHE A 176 -23.02 -1.01 53.11
N ASP A 177 -24.09 -1.78 52.89
CA ASP A 177 -24.30 -3.04 53.60
C ASP A 177 -23.84 -4.25 52.79
N TYR A 178 -22.59 -4.68 53.08
CA TYR A 178 -22.12 -6.05 52.87
C TYR A 178 -21.66 -6.65 54.20
N PRO A 179 -22.04 -7.91 54.48
CA PRO A 179 -21.16 -8.98 54.03
C PRO A 179 -21.94 -10.21 53.53
N SER A 180 -22.04 -10.40 52.21
CA SER A 180 -22.20 -11.73 51.59
C SER A 180 -22.22 -11.62 50.05
N PRO A 181 -21.21 -12.13 49.32
CA PRO A 181 -21.12 -12.15 47.86
C PRO A 181 -22.33 -12.73 47.10
N ARG A 182 -23.39 -11.95 46.85
CA ARG A 182 -24.33 -12.24 45.75
C ARG A 182 -23.65 -11.94 44.41
N PHE A 183 -22.68 -12.78 44.03
CA PHE A 183 -22.24 -12.89 42.65
C PHE A 183 -23.46 -13.24 41.79
N ALA A 184 -23.68 -12.54 40.68
CA ALA A 184 -24.79 -12.88 39.80
C ALA A 184 -24.63 -14.30 39.27
N ASP A 185 -25.76 -14.88 38.85
CA ASP A 185 -25.93 -16.28 38.47
C ASP A 185 -24.80 -16.78 37.56
N VAL A 186 -23.94 -17.68 38.07
CA VAL A 186 -22.94 -18.35 37.24
C VAL A 186 -23.65 -19.56 36.65
N PRO A 187 -23.70 -19.73 35.31
CA PRO A 187 -24.42 -20.83 34.67
C PRO A 187 -23.62 -22.16 34.78
N LEU A 188 -23.38 -22.62 36.00
CA LEU A 188 -22.53 -23.77 36.33
C LEU A 188 -23.03 -25.06 35.66
N ASP A 189 -24.35 -25.27 35.67
CA ASP A 189 -24.98 -26.44 35.04
C ASP A 189 -24.88 -26.42 33.51
N GLU A 190 -24.97 -25.24 32.88
CA GLU A 190 -24.83 -25.09 31.43
C GLU A 190 -23.36 -25.26 31.00
N ILE A 191 -22.43 -24.69 31.75
CA ILE A 191 -20.99 -24.86 31.53
C ILE A 191 -20.64 -26.35 31.65
N TYR A 192 -21.09 -27.04 32.71
CA TYR A 192 -20.84 -28.47 32.89
C TYR A 192 -21.42 -29.31 31.74
N SER A 193 -22.70 -29.12 31.41
CA SER A 193 -23.38 -29.91 30.38
C SER A 193 -22.88 -29.62 28.95
N GLY A 194 -22.48 -28.38 28.68
CA GLY A 194 -21.85 -28.00 27.41
C GLY A 194 -20.45 -28.57 27.22
N LEU A 195 -19.68 -28.73 28.31
CA LEU A 195 -18.31 -29.25 28.27
C LEU A 195 -18.24 -30.79 28.26
N LEU A 196 -19.14 -31.45 28.98
CA LEU A 196 -19.05 -32.89 29.30
C LEU A 196 -20.21 -33.73 28.77
N ASP A 197 -21.45 -33.20 28.77
CA ASP A 197 -22.64 -33.96 28.38
C ASP A 197 -22.96 -33.85 26.88
N GLY A 198 -22.11 -33.16 26.10
CA GLY A 198 -22.23 -33.07 24.64
C GLY A 198 -23.46 -32.32 24.15
N LYS A 199 -24.09 -31.51 25.01
CA LYS A 199 -25.29 -30.74 24.66
C LYS A 199 -24.96 -29.69 23.60
N ALA A 200 -25.75 -29.61 22.53
CA ALA A 200 -25.56 -28.64 21.45
C ALA A 200 -25.63 -27.21 22.00
N LEU A 201 -24.50 -26.50 21.94
CA LEU A 201 -24.40 -25.10 22.36
C LEU A 201 -25.05 -24.19 21.31
N ALA A 202 -25.55 -23.03 21.73
CA ALA A 202 -26.03 -22.01 20.80
C ALA A 202 -24.88 -21.63 19.84
N ALA A 203 -25.13 -21.76 18.54
CA ALA A 203 -24.11 -21.58 17.52
C ALA A 203 -23.61 -20.13 17.51
N ASN A 204 -22.41 -19.91 18.01
CA ASN A 204 -21.62 -18.70 17.80
C ASN A 204 -20.48 -19.02 16.82
N LEU A 205 -19.80 -18.00 16.29
CA LEU A 205 -18.72 -18.19 15.35
C LEU A 205 -17.64 -19.16 15.89
N SER A 206 -17.41 -19.22 17.21
CA SER A 206 -16.43 -20.11 17.86
C SER A 206 -16.77 -21.59 17.71
N THR A 207 -18.05 -21.95 17.79
CA THR A 207 -18.56 -23.33 17.70
C THR A 207 -18.80 -23.84 16.27
N GLN A 208 -18.89 -22.95 15.27
CA GLN A 208 -19.02 -23.33 13.85
C GLN A 208 -17.66 -23.56 13.18
N SER A 209 -17.33 -24.78 12.77
CA SER A 209 -16.13 -25.09 11.96
C SER A 209 -16.26 -24.56 10.53
N ALA A 210 -15.89 -23.29 10.31
CA ALA A 210 -15.71 -22.75 8.95
C ALA A 210 -14.48 -23.38 8.23
N PRO A 211 -14.51 -23.56 6.89
CA PRO A 211 -13.42 -24.19 6.14
C PRO A 211 -12.14 -23.36 6.14
N LEU A 212 -11.00 -24.05 6.06
CA LEU A 212 -9.65 -23.45 6.07
C LEU A 212 -9.38 -22.60 4.82
N ALA A 213 -8.68 -21.48 5.01
CA ALA A 213 -8.33 -20.52 3.96
C ALA A 213 -7.42 -21.10 2.86
N ALA A 214 -7.43 -20.46 1.69
CA ALA A 214 -6.77 -20.86 0.44
C ALA A 214 -5.24 -21.11 0.52
N THR A 215 -4.57 -20.71 1.60
CA THR A 215 -3.15 -21.00 1.84
C THR A 215 -2.88 -22.48 2.15
N ASN A 216 -3.86 -23.22 2.70
CA ASN A 216 -3.72 -24.65 2.96
C ASN A 216 -3.88 -25.52 1.71
N PHE A 217 -4.48 -25.00 0.63
CA PHE A 217 -4.74 -25.78 -0.58
C PHE A 217 -3.44 -26.22 -1.28
N LEU A 218 -2.46 -25.32 -1.41
CA LEU A 218 -1.18 -25.64 -2.06
C LEU A 218 -0.34 -26.62 -1.24
N HIS A 219 -0.36 -26.48 0.09
CA HIS A 219 0.33 -27.41 0.99
C HIS A 219 -0.32 -28.80 0.93
N GLU A 220 -1.65 -28.85 0.91
CA GLU A 220 -2.38 -30.11 0.82
C GLU A 220 -2.25 -30.76 -0.56
N LEU A 221 -2.20 -29.96 -1.63
CA LEU A 221 -1.93 -30.44 -2.99
C LEU A 221 -0.53 -31.05 -3.10
N ASP A 222 0.49 -30.41 -2.54
CA ASP A 222 1.86 -30.96 -2.54
C ASP A 222 1.94 -32.23 -1.68
N ARG A 223 1.29 -32.24 -0.51
CA ARG A 223 1.21 -33.43 0.35
C ARG A 223 0.56 -34.63 -0.36
N VAL A 224 -0.62 -34.44 -0.93
CA VAL A 224 -1.38 -35.51 -1.60
C VAL A 224 -0.65 -36.01 -2.85
N THR A 225 -0.12 -35.11 -3.69
CA THR A 225 0.63 -35.53 -4.88
C THR A 225 1.93 -36.26 -4.54
N GLN A 226 2.56 -35.94 -3.41
CA GLN A 226 3.75 -36.65 -2.93
C GLN A 226 3.42 -38.05 -2.40
N GLU A 227 2.29 -38.22 -1.71
CA GLU A 227 1.81 -39.54 -1.27
C GLU A 227 1.43 -40.44 -2.45
N ILE A 228 0.83 -39.89 -3.51
CA ILE A 228 0.53 -40.61 -4.76
C ILE A 228 1.82 -41.13 -5.42
N VAL A 229 2.84 -40.27 -5.56
CA VAL A 229 4.14 -40.68 -6.14
C VAL A 229 4.79 -41.79 -5.31
N ALA A 230 4.75 -41.69 -3.98
CA ALA A 230 5.27 -42.72 -3.09
C ALA A 230 4.53 -44.05 -3.27
N SER A 231 3.19 -44.03 -3.31
CA SER A 231 2.37 -45.22 -3.53
C SER A 231 2.63 -45.88 -4.88
N ILE A 232 2.80 -45.09 -5.95
CA ILE A 232 3.15 -45.61 -7.28
C ILE A 232 4.52 -46.29 -7.23
N MET A 233 5.52 -45.67 -6.61
CA MET A 233 6.86 -46.25 -6.49
C MET A 233 6.86 -47.56 -5.69
N GLU A 234 6.06 -47.66 -4.64
CA GLU A 234 5.94 -48.88 -3.85
C GLU A 234 5.23 -49.99 -4.61
N GLN A 235 4.13 -49.69 -5.30
CA GLN A 235 3.39 -50.68 -6.09
C GLN A 235 4.16 -51.12 -7.34
N GLN A 236 4.95 -50.24 -7.98
CA GLN A 236 5.83 -50.60 -9.10
C GLN A 236 6.95 -51.57 -8.72
N ARG A 237 7.30 -51.70 -7.43
CA ARG A 237 8.28 -52.70 -6.98
C ARG A 237 7.72 -54.13 -6.98
N MET A 238 6.39 -54.27 -6.90
CA MET A 238 5.73 -55.57 -6.79
C MET A 238 4.86 -55.92 -8.01
N ALA A 239 4.58 -54.97 -8.90
CA ALA A 239 3.71 -55.13 -10.06
C ALA A 239 4.47 -55.51 -11.34
N VAL A 240 3.84 -56.32 -12.20
CA VAL A 240 4.32 -56.64 -13.55
C VAL A 240 3.60 -55.76 -14.57
N VAL A 241 4.29 -55.37 -15.65
CA VAL A 241 3.71 -54.55 -16.73
C VAL A 241 2.43 -55.23 -17.26
N GLY A 242 1.29 -54.54 -17.13
CA GLY A 242 -0.04 -55.04 -17.44
C GLY A 242 -0.97 -55.19 -16.21
N ASP A 243 -0.42 -55.21 -14.99
CA ASP A 243 -1.21 -55.26 -13.76
C ASP A 243 -1.95 -53.95 -13.51
N ARG A 244 -3.07 -54.00 -12.79
CA ARG A 244 -3.78 -52.78 -12.37
C ARG A 244 -3.65 -52.61 -10.86
N PHE A 245 -3.24 -51.42 -10.43
CA PHE A 245 -3.04 -51.14 -9.00
C PHE A 245 -3.85 -49.94 -8.53
N VAL A 246 -4.08 -49.88 -7.21
CA VAL A 246 -4.95 -48.89 -6.57
C VAL A 246 -4.09 -47.73 -6.09
N VAL A 247 -4.37 -46.54 -6.63
CA VAL A 247 -3.73 -45.30 -6.20
C VAL A 247 -4.59 -44.67 -5.08
N PRO A 248 -3.98 -44.24 -3.96
CA PRO A 248 -4.72 -43.60 -2.87
C PRO A 248 -5.41 -42.31 -3.34
N TYR A 249 -6.55 -41.99 -2.71
CA TYR A 249 -7.39 -40.81 -2.97
C TYR A 249 -8.24 -40.83 -4.26
N VAL A 250 -8.33 -41.98 -4.96
CA VAL A 250 -9.33 -42.21 -6.02
C VAL A 250 -10.65 -42.68 -5.36
N PRO A 251 -11.81 -42.07 -5.66
CA PRO A 251 -13.09 -42.48 -5.06
C PRO A 251 -13.37 -43.96 -5.34
N GLU A 252 -13.85 -44.69 -4.33
CA GLU A 252 -14.11 -46.13 -4.41
C GLU A 252 -15.13 -46.48 -5.52
N GLY A 253 -14.59 -46.82 -6.69
CA GLY A 253 -15.32 -47.23 -7.87
C GLY A 253 -14.35 -47.71 -8.95
N ASP A 254 -13.83 -48.94 -8.80
CA ASP A 254 -13.15 -49.81 -9.78
C ASP A 254 -12.15 -49.26 -10.83
N GLU A 255 -11.73 -48.00 -10.78
CA GLU A 255 -10.67 -47.44 -11.64
C GLU A 255 -9.28 -47.82 -11.12
N LYS A 256 -8.93 -49.10 -11.25
CA LYS A 256 -7.55 -49.55 -11.05
C LYS A 256 -6.69 -49.02 -12.21
N VAL A 257 -5.63 -48.28 -11.89
CA VAL A 257 -4.73 -47.69 -12.89
C VAL A 257 -3.87 -48.78 -13.51
N LEU A 258 -3.89 -48.87 -14.84
CA LEU A 258 -3.13 -49.87 -15.59
C LEU A 258 -1.62 -49.55 -15.58
N PHE A 259 -0.81 -50.47 -15.08
CA PHE A 259 0.63 -50.36 -15.04
C PHE A 259 1.24 -50.69 -16.43
N LYS A 260 1.26 -49.71 -17.33
CA LYS A 260 1.79 -49.91 -18.69
C LYS A 260 3.33 -49.93 -18.77
N LYS A 261 4.04 -49.22 -17.88
CA LYS A 261 5.52 -49.20 -17.86
C LYS A 261 6.08 -48.68 -16.54
N MET A 262 7.27 -49.17 -16.18
CA MET A 262 8.02 -48.68 -15.02
C MET A 262 8.47 -47.23 -15.27
N ARG A 263 8.29 -46.36 -14.27
CA ARG A 263 8.66 -44.94 -14.35
C ARG A 263 9.73 -44.65 -13.30
N THR A 264 10.70 -43.82 -13.64
CA THR A 264 11.74 -43.42 -12.67
C THR A 264 11.23 -42.32 -11.75
N LEU A 265 11.77 -42.22 -10.53
CA LEU A 265 11.43 -41.15 -9.57
C LEU A 265 11.59 -39.73 -10.17
N PRO A 266 12.63 -39.43 -10.97
CA PRO A 266 12.75 -38.13 -11.64
C PRO A 266 11.63 -37.84 -12.65
N GLU A 267 11.17 -38.84 -13.40
CA GLU A 267 10.04 -38.68 -14.33
C GLU A 267 8.75 -38.35 -13.59
N LEU A 268 8.46 -39.06 -12.49
CA LEU A 268 7.29 -38.79 -11.66
C LEU A 268 7.37 -37.43 -10.96
N ALA A 269 8.56 -37.02 -10.50
CA ALA A 269 8.78 -35.71 -9.92
C ALA A 269 8.60 -34.58 -10.94
N ARG A 270 8.97 -34.80 -12.22
CA ARG A 270 8.74 -33.84 -13.31
C ARG A 270 7.25 -33.70 -13.61
N LEU A 271 6.53 -34.81 -13.74
CA LEU A 271 5.07 -34.83 -13.96
C LEU A 271 4.32 -34.16 -12.80
N ARG A 272 4.73 -34.42 -11.55
CA ARG A 272 4.18 -33.75 -10.36
C ARG A 272 4.34 -32.23 -10.44
N ARG A 273 5.52 -31.73 -10.80
CA ARG A 273 5.77 -30.29 -10.95
C ARG A 273 4.92 -29.68 -12.07
N GLN A 274 4.82 -30.36 -13.21
CA GLN A 274 3.98 -29.91 -14.32
C GLN A 274 2.52 -29.79 -13.91
N PHE A 275 1.99 -30.79 -13.19
CA PHE A 275 0.64 -30.76 -12.65
C PHE A 275 0.42 -29.62 -11.66
N ILE A 276 1.30 -29.46 -10.66
CA ILE A 276 1.20 -28.36 -9.69
C ILE A 276 1.26 -26.99 -10.38
N THR A 277 2.14 -26.82 -11.37
CA THR A 277 2.23 -25.58 -12.16
C THR A 277 0.97 -25.33 -12.98
N TYR A 278 0.41 -26.36 -13.60
CA TYR A 278 -0.84 -26.26 -14.36
C TYR A 278 -2.01 -25.83 -13.46
N THR A 279 -2.17 -26.43 -12.28
CA THR A 279 -3.21 -26.08 -11.30
C THR A 279 -3.00 -24.68 -10.70
N LYS A 280 -1.75 -24.22 -10.58
CA LYS A 280 -1.45 -22.83 -10.17
C LYS A 280 -1.82 -21.80 -11.23
N MET A 281 -1.64 -22.14 -12.51
CA MET A 281 -1.94 -21.26 -13.64
C MET A 281 -3.44 -21.18 -13.95
N HIS A 282 -4.21 -22.20 -13.54
CA HIS A 282 -5.67 -22.27 -13.70
C HIS A 282 -6.34 -22.55 -12.35
N PRO A 283 -6.31 -21.60 -11.39
CA PRO A 283 -7.03 -21.76 -10.14
C PRO A 283 -8.52 -21.82 -10.45
N VAL A 284 -9.18 -22.93 -10.09
CA VAL A 284 -10.61 -23.13 -10.34
C VAL A 284 -11.40 -22.01 -9.64
N GLU A 285 -12.06 -21.14 -10.41
CA GLU A 285 -13.03 -20.17 -9.89
C GLU A 285 -14.21 -20.94 -9.26
N GLY A 286 -14.16 -21.15 -7.95
CA GLY A 286 -15.17 -21.96 -7.28
C GLY A 286 -14.84 -22.37 -5.86
N SER A 287 -14.25 -21.49 -5.06
CA SER A 287 -13.99 -21.72 -3.63
C SER A 287 -15.26 -21.84 -2.77
N SER A 288 -16.46 -21.71 -3.35
CA SER A 288 -17.76 -21.81 -2.65
C SER A 288 -18.50 -23.15 -2.83
N LYS A 289 -17.94 -24.14 -3.54
CA LYS A 289 -18.60 -25.45 -3.77
C LYS A 289 -17.91 -26.65 -3.10
N ILE A 290 -17.04 -26.41 -2.13
CA ILE A 290 -16.31 -27.46 -1.40
C ILE A 290 -16.68 -27.43 0.09
N ALA A 291 -17.96 -27.60 0.38
CA ALA A 291 -18.43 -27.91 1.73
C ALA A 291 -19.30 -29.17 1.63
N PHE A 292 -18.85 -30.25 2.26
CA PHE A 292 -19.68 -31.41 2.54
C PHE A 292 -19.86 -31.48 4.06
N ASP A 293 -21.12 -31.38 4.51
CA ASP A 293 -21.62 -32.03 5.71
C ASP A 293 -22.71 -33.03 5.24
N GLY A 294 -22.69 -34.25 5.80
CA GLY A 294 -23.77 -35.25 5.64
C GLY A 294 -25.07 -34.73 6.28
N ILE A 295 -26.30 -35.14 5.93
CA ILE A 295 -26.87 -36.46 5.59
C ILE A 295 -28.23 -36.21 4.82
N PRO A 296 -29.04 -37.21 4.43
CA PRO A 296 -29.11 -37.89 3.13
C PRO A 296 -30.30 -37.50 2.22
N ALA A 297 -30.23 -37.97 0.97
CA ALA A 297 -31.32 -38.18 0.01
C ALA A 297 -31.89 -36.95 -0.73
N GLN A 298 -31.28 -36.61 -1.87
CA GLN A 298 -31.89 -36.74 -3.20
C GLN A 298 -30.84 -36.45 -4.28
N ARG A 299 -30.74 -37.37 -5.24
CA ARG A 299 -29.80 -37.36 -6.37
C ARG A 299 -30.04 -36.15 -7.28
N SER A 300 -29.00 -35.40 -7.60
CA SER A 300 -28.37 -35.35 -8.93
C SER A 300 -27.51 -34.10 -9.08
N LEU A 301 -26.31 -34.27 -9.65
CA LEU A 301 -25.42 -33.23 -10.18
C LEU A 301 -24.92 -32.20 -9.16
N LEU A 302 -23.85 -32.51 -8.42
CA LEU A 302 -22.84 -31.56 -7.89
C LEU A 302 -21.89 -32.33 -6.94
N ASN A 303 -20.76 -32.84 -7.45
CA ASN A 303 -19.68 -33.40 -6.63
C ASN A 303 -18.32 -32.84 -7.12
N PRO A 304 -17.50 -32.18 -6.28
CA PRO A 304 -16.16 -31.66 -6.63
C PRO A 304 -15.20 -32.74 -7.13
N GLN A 305 -15.46 -34.01 -6.80
CA GLN A 305 -14.72 -35.17 -7.28
C GLN A 305 -14.97 -35.48 -8.75
N ALA A 306 -16.14 -35.14 -9.30
CA ALA A 306 -16.44 -35.35 -10.73
C ALA A 306 -15.71 -34.33 -11.63
N MET A 307 -15.44 -33.11 -11.15
CA MET A 307 -14.62 -32.15 -11.91
C MET A 307 -13.14 -32.51 -11.89
N PHE A 308 -12.62 -33.02 -10.76
CA PHE A 308 -11.26 -33.57 -10.70
C PHE A 308 -11.11 -34.82 -11.56
N SER A 309 -12.11 -35.71 -11.59
CA SER A 309 -12.10 -36.87 -12.49
C SER A 309 -12.27 -36.45 -13.94
N THR A 310 -13.05 -35.42 -14.27
CA THR A 310 -13.22 -34.94 -15.66
C THR A 310 -11.98 -34.20 -16.16
N GLN A 311 -11.27 -33.45 -15.31
CA GLN A 311 -10.00 -32.82 -15.68
C GLN A 311 -8.84 -33.81 -15.74
N MET A 312 -8.79 -34.82 -14.86
CA MET A 312 -7.86 -35.95 -15.02
C MET A 312 -8.24 -36.83 -16.21
N HIS A 313 -9.53 -37.02 -16.50
CA HIS A 313 -9.99 -37.76 -17.68
C HIS A 313 -9.70 -36.99 -18.96
N ASN A 314 -9.85 -35.66 -19.00
CA ASN A 314 -9.47 -34.83 -20.15
C ASN A 314 -7.95 -34.74 -20.30
N PHE A 315 -7.19 -34.64 -19.21
CA PHE A 315 -5.72 -34.69 -19.24
C PHE A 315 -5.20 -36.10 -19.58
N CYS A 316 -5.93 -37.16 -19.22
CA CYS A 316 -5.65 -38.52 -19.64
C CYS A 316 -6.13 -38.81 -21.06
N LEU A 317 -7.18 -38.15 -21.57
CA LEU A 317 -7.65 -38.23 -22.95
C LEU A 317 -6.67 -37.53 -23.89
N ASP A 318 -6.10 -36.39 -23.49
CA ASP A 318 -4.97 -35.76 -24.19
C ASP A 318 -3.67 -36.58 -24.10
N LEU A 319 -3.66 -37.68 -23.34
CA LEU A 319 -2.56 -38.65 -23.25
C LEU A 319 -3.00 -40.08 -23.65
N ALA A 320 -4.20 -40.25 -24.22
CA ALA A 320 -4.79 -41.57 -24.51
C ALA A 320 -4.81 -41.95 -26.00
N ASP A 321 -4.48 -41.06 -26.92
CA ASP A 321 -4.39 -41.39 -28.35
C ASP A 321 -3.01 -41.02 -28.93
N GLU A 322 -2.01 -41.86 -28.65
CA GLU A 322 -0.77 -41.93 -29.43
C GLU A 322 -0.46 -43.38 -29.78
N ASP A 323 -1.39 -44.08 -30.44
CA ASP A 323 -1.08 -45.29 -31.23
C ASP A 323 -2.02 -45.49 -32.45
N ASP A 324 -2.69 -44.42 -32.90
CA ASP A 324 -3.11 -44.29 -34.29
C ASP A 324 -2.35 -43.10 -34.87
N GLU A 325 -1.72 -43.23 -36.05
CA GLU A 325 -1.05 -42.13 -36.75
C GLU A 325 -2.08 -41.06 -37.16
N VAL A 326 -2.50 -40.20 -36.22
CA VAL A 326 -3.32 -39.03 -36.51
C VAL A 326 -2.41 -37.90 -36.94
N VAL A 327 -2.37 -37.65 -38.24
CA VAL A 327 -1.72 -36.49 -38.81
C VAL A 327 -2.66 -35.28 -38.66
N TRP A 328 -2.37 -34.40 -37.70
CA TRP A 328 -3.02 -33.11 -37.60
C TRP A 328 -2.42 -32.15 -38.63
N LEU A 329 -3.24 -31.61 -39.52
CA LEU A 329 -2.85 -30.45 -40.31
C LEU A 329 -3.11 -29.19 -39.47
N ASP A 330 -2.10 -28.76 -38.72
CA ASP A 330 -2.11 -27.46 -38.06
C ASP A 330 -1.69 -26.38 -39.08
N VAL A 331 -2.67 -25.70 -39.64
CA VAL A 331 -2.46 -24.61 -40.62
C VAL A 331 -2.07 -23.30 -39.92
N GLY A 332 -1.94 -23.29 -38.58
CA GLY A 332 -1.51 -22.14 -37.78
C GLY A 332 -2.38 -20.89 -37.99
N GLY A 333 -1.83 -19.73 -37.64
CA GLY A 333 -2.53 -18.43 -37.74
C GLY A 333 -2.94 -18.01 -39.16
N ASP A 334 -2.41 -18.66 -40.20
CA ASP A 334 -2.70 -18.33 -41.60
C ASP A 334 -4.11 -18.76 -42.03
N PHE A 335 -4.69 -19.81 -41.44
CA PHE A 335 -6.05 -20.22 -41.72
C PHE A 335 -7.06 -19.13 -41.36
N HIS A 336 -6.97 -18.59 -40.14
CA HIS A 336 -7.83 -17.49 -39.69
C HIS A 336 -7.61 -16.22 -40.53
N ARG A 337 -6.34 -15.91 -40.84
CA ARG A 337 -5.98 -14.73 -41.64
C ARG A 337 -6.54 -14.80 -43.07
N ASN A 338 -6.50 -15.98 -43.69
CA ASN A 338 -7.08 -16.19 -45.02
C ASN A 338 -8.61 -16.22 -44.98
N ALA A 339 -9.22 -16.87 -43.98
CA ALA A 339 -10.67 -16.95 -43.84
C ALA A 339 -11.31 -15.56 -43.67
N PHE A 340 -10.79 -14.71 -42.77
CA PHE A 340 -11.26 -13.33 -42.60
C PHE A 340 -11.00 -12.47 -43.85
N GLY A 341 -9.88 -12.70 -44.55
CA GLY A 341 -9.62 -12.09 -45.85
C GLY A 341 -10.68 -12.43 -46.91
N THR A 342 -11.07 -13.70 -47.00
CA THR A 342 -12.15 -14.17 -47.89
C THR A 342 -13.51 -13.60 -47.47
N LEU A 343 -13.82 -13.54 -46.18
CA LEU A 343 -15.06 -12.93 -45.67
C LEU A 343 -15.16 -11.44 -46.04
N ASN A 344 -14.05 -10.71 -46.03
CA ASN A 344 -14.03 -9.32 -46.48
C ASN A 344 -14.30 -9.19 -47.99
N GLN A 345 -13.76 -10.09 -48.82
CA GLN A 345 -14.04 -10.12 -50.26
C GLN A 345 -15.51 -10.40 -50.55
N ILE A 346 -16.10 -11.38 -49.86
CA ILE A 346 -17.53 -11.73 -49.97
C ILE A 346 -18.40 -10.51 -49.61
N ARG A 347 -18.04 -9.79 -48.53
CA ARG A 347 -18.70 -8.54 -48.14
C ARG A 347 -18.60 -7.46 -49.21
N GLN A 348 -17.42 -7.23 -49.78
CA GLN A 348 -17.21 -6.23 -50.83
C GLN A 348 -18.01 -6.54 -52.11
N CYS A 349 -18.26 -7.82 -52.39
CA CYS A 349 -19.18 -8.25 -53.45
C CYS A 349 -20.67 -8.17 -53.08
N GLY A 350 -21.01 -7.77 -51.84
CA GLY A 350 -22.39 -7.71 -51.35
C GLY A 350 -23.07 -9.07 -51.17
N GLN A 351 -22.29 -10.15 -51.16
CA GLN A 351 -22.80 -11.52 -51.06
C GLN A 351 -22.94 -11.91 -49.59
N LEU A 352 -23.97 -12.71 -49.27
CA LEU A 352 -24.24 -13.25 -47.92
C LEU A 352 -24.35 -12.22 -46.78
N CYS A 353 -24.47 -10.92 -47.09
CA CYS A 353 -24.64 -9.86 -46.10
C CYS A 353 -26.07 -9.86 -45.54
N ASP A 354 -26.21 -9.90 -44.21
CA ASP A 354 -27.46 -10.02 -43.47
C ASP A 354 -27.83 -8.73 -42.68
N VAL A 355 -26.96 -7.72 -42.74
CA VAL A 355 -27.20 -6.39 -42.16
C VAL A 355 -26.57 -5.28 -43.01
N VAL A 356 -27.23 -4.12 -43.05
CA VAL A 356 -26.74 -2.88 -43.62
C VAL A 356 -26.69 -1.82 -42.53
N LEU A 357 -25.51 -1.28 -42.25
CA LEU A 357 -25.33 -0.15 -41.34
C LEU A 357 -25.36 1.14 -42.16
N SER A 358 -26.10 2.15 -41.73
CA SER A 358 -26.12 3.47 -42.38
C SER A 358 -25.70 4.58 -41.43
N ALA A 359 -24.84 5.47 -41.91
CA ALA A 359 -24.38 6.67 -41.21
C ALA A 359 -24.24 7.82 -42.22
N GLU A 360 -24.79 9.00 -41.90
CA GLU A 360 -24.79 10.19 -42.77
C GLU A 360 -25.23 9.93 -44.22
N GLY A 361 -26.17 9.00 -44.43
CA GLY A 361 -26.67 8.62 -45.76
C GLY A 361 -25.75 7.66 -46.54
N GLN A 362 -24.59 7.30 -46.02
CA GLN A 362 -23.75 6.22 -46.57
C GLN A 362 -24.22 4.87 -46.04
N LYS A 363 -24.21 3.83 -46.89
CA LYS A 363 -24.68 2.48 -46.54
C LYS A 363 -23.54 1.46 -46.64
N PHE A 364 -23.38 0.65 -45.60
CA PHE A 364 -22.32 -0.35 -45.47
C PHE A 364 -22.93 -1.73 -45.21
N SER A 365 -22.81 -2.64 -46.18
CA SER A 365 -23.22 -4.04 -46.01
C SER A 365 -22.20 -4.81 -45.18
N ALA A 366 -22.67 -5.63 -44.23
CA ALA A 366 -21.83 -6.43 -43.35
C ALA A 366 -22.54 -7.75 -42.94
N HIS A 367 -21.79 -8.57 -42.20
CA HIS A 367 -22.27 -9.83 -41.63
C HIS A 367 -22.42 -9.68 -40.11
N ARG A 368 -23.61 -9.94 -39.56
CA ARG A 368 -23.93 -9.83 -38.13
C ARG A 368 -22.99 -10.66 -37.28
N LEU A 369 -22.69 -11.89 -37.72
CA LEU A 369 -21.79 -12.80 -37.00
C LEU A 369 -20.37 -12.23 -36.85
N VAL A 370 -19.82 -11.61 -37.90
CA VAL A 370 -18.48 -11.04 -37.86
C VAL A 370 -18.46 -9.81 -36.95
N LEU A 371 -19.46 -8.93 -37.07
CA LEU A 371 -19.58 -7.76 -36.19
C LEU A 371 -19.78 -8.16 -34.71
N ALA A 372 -20.61 -9.17 -34.43
CA ALA A 372 -20.83 -9.69 -33.09
C ALA A 372 -19.61 -10.44 -32.52
N ALA A 373 -18.78 -11.05 -33.36
CA ALA A 373 -17.56 -11.72 -32.92
C ALA A 373 -16.44 -10.72 -32.59
N SER A 374 -16.35 -9.62 -33.35
CA SER A 374 -15.25 -8.66 -33.23
C SER A 374 -15.56 -7.44 -32.37
N ILE A 375 -16.83 -7.06 -32.18
CA ILE A 375 -17.21 -5.81 -31.51
C ILE A 375 -18.25 -6.09 -30.41
N PRO A 376 -17.93 -5.83 -29.12
CA PRO A 376 -18.82 -6.13 -28.00
C PRO A 376 -20.19 -5.45 -28.06
N PHE A 377 -20.25 -4.21 -28.56
CA PHE A 377 -21.52 -3.50 -28.74
C PHE A 377 -22.48 -4.23 -29.69
N PHE A 378 -21.99 -4.67 -30.85
CA PHE A 378 -22.79 -5.44 -31.81
C PHE A 378 -23.10 -6.84 -31.30
N HIS A 379 -22.20 -7.44 -30.51
CA HIS A 379 -22.49 -8.69 -29.81
C HIS A 379 -23.76 -8.55 -28.97
N ALA A 380 -23.79 -7.58 -28.06
CA ALA A 380 -24.94 -7.33 -27.21
C ALA A 380 -26.20 -6.97 -28.02
N MET A 381 -26.06 -6.13 -29.05
CA MET A 381 -27.19 -5.72 -29.92
C MET A 381 -27.83 -6.90 -30.67
N PHE A 382 -27.03 -7.87 -31.13
CA PHE A 382 -27.53 -8.98 -31.94
C PHE A 382 -27.88 -10.24 -31.12
N THR A 383 -27.40 -10.38 -29.88
CA THR A 383 -27.72 -11.53 -29.02
C THR A 383 -28.78 -11.25 -27.97
N THR A 384 -28.99 -9.98 -27.61
CA THR A 384 -30.05 -9.56 -26.67
C THR A 384 -31.31 -9.20 -27.46
N ASP A 385 -32.50 -9.45 -26.89
CA ASP A 385 -33.83 -9.31 -27.53
C ASP A 385 -34.22 -7.82 -27.79
N MET A 386 -33.37 -7.10 -28.52
CA MET A 386 -33.51 -5.69 -28.91
C MET A 386 -34.19 -5.57 -30.28
N SER A 387 -34.84 -4.42 -30.54
CA SER A 387 -35.62 -4.20 -31.76
C SER A 387 -34.78 -4.26 -33.04
N GLU A 388 -33.49 -3.99 -32.92
CA GLU A 388 -32.45 -3.98 -33.94
C GLU A 388 -32.08 -5.40 -34.41
N MET A 389 -32.32 -6.41 -33.58
CA MET A 389 -32.07 -7.81 -33.91
C MET A 389 -32.85 -8.23 -35.18
N HIS A 390 -34.02 -7.66 -35.44
CA HIS A 390 -34.86 -8.04 -36.57
C HIS A 390 -34.77 -7.08 -37.77
N LYS A 391 -34.03 -5.96 -37.64
CA LYS A 391 -33.92 -4.95 -38.69
C LYS A 391 -32.80 -5.28 -39.68
N LYS A 392 -33.09 -5.23 -40.97
CA LYS A 392 -32.06 -5.36 -42.03
C LYS A 392 -31.19 -4.12 -42.18
N GLU A 393 -31.74 -2.94 -41.89
CA GLU A 393 -31.03 -1.66 -41.96
C GLU A 393 -31.03 -0.98 -40.60
N ILE A 394 -29.84 -0.61 -40.11
CA ILE A 394 -29.63 0.03 -38.81
C ILE A 394 -28.94 1.37 -39.05
N GLU A 395 -29.63 2.45 -38.67
CA GLU A 395 -29.10 3.82 -38.75
C GLU A 395 -28.30 4.14 -37.48
N MET A 396 -27.04 4.52 -37.64
CA MET A 396 -26.17 4.95 -36.55
C MET A 396 -25.90 6.45 -36.65
N LYS A 397 -26.55 7.22 -35.78
CA LYS A 397 -26.52 8.69 -35.81
C LYS A 397 -25.29 9.31 -35.14
N GLU A 398 -24.53 8.50 -34.41
CA GLU A 398 -23.41 8.95 -33.58
C GLU A 398 -22.05 8.86 -34.29
N PHE A 399 -22.01 8.41 -35.55
CA PHE A 399 -20.76 8.22 -36.30
C PHE A 399 -20.78 8.92 -37.65
N ASP A 400 -19.63 9.44 -38.05
CA ASP A 400 -19.38 9.87 -39.43
C ASP A 400 -19.28 8.65 -40.35
N GLY A 401 -19.73 8.77 -41.61
CA GLY A 401 -19.68 7.66 -42.58
C GLY A 401 -18.27 7.07 -42.74
N SER A 402 -17.25 7.92 -42.80
CA SER A 402 -15.84 7.49 -42.93
C SER A 402 -15.27 6.77 -41.70
N THR A 403 -15.77 7.09 -40.50
CA THR A 403 -15.36 6.46 -39.25
C THR A 403 -16.00 5.08 -39.14
N LEU A 404 -17.29 4.98 -39.47
CA LEU A 404 -18.01 3.71 -39.50
C LEU A 404 -17.40 2.74 -40.52
N GLU A 405 -17.02 3.23 -41.70
CA GLU A 405 -16.34 2.40 -42.71
C GLU A 405 -15.04 1.79 -42.17
N GLN A 406 -14.21 2.59 -41.49
CA GLN A 406 -12.95 2.12 -40.92
C GLN A 406 -13.16 1.07 -39.82
N ILE A 407 -14.18 1.23 -38.98
CA ILE A 407 -14.50 0.27 -37.92
C ILE A 407 -15.04 -1.04 -38.49
N VAL A 408 -15.91 -0.95 -39.51
CA VAL A 408 -16.37 -2.16 -40.22
C VAL A 408 -15.18 -2.84 -40.89
N ASN A 409 -14.30 -2.10 -41.56
CA ASN A 409 -13.07 -2.65 -42.15
C ASN A 409 -12.16 -3.29 -41.08
N TYR A 410 -12.07 -2.70 -39.88
CA TYR A 410 -11.32 -3.25 -38.75
C TYR A 410 -11.89 -4.61 -38.31
N ALA A 411 -13.21 -4.78 -38.23
CA ALA A 411 -13.83 -6.06 -37.87
C ALA A 411 -13.43 -7.22 -38.82
N TYR A 412 -13.15 -6.93 -40.09
CA TYR A 412 -12.73 -7.94 -41.07
C TYR A 412 -11.21 -8.07 -41.22
N THR A 413 -10.45 -7.00 -40.99
CA THR A 413 -9.00 -6.97 -41.29
C THR A 413 -8.10 -6.95 -40.06
N GLY A 414 -8.65 -6.63 -38.89
CA GLY A 414 -7.89 -6.38 -37.66
C GLY A 414 -6.98 -5.14 -37.73
N ARG A 415 -7.14 -4.27 -38.74
CA ARG A 415 -6.28 -3.10 -38.96
C ARG A 415 -7.10 -1.82 -39.00
N ILE A 416 -6.64 -0.79 -38.28
CA ILE A 416 -7.22 0.54 -38.29
C ILE A 416 -6.14 1.59 -38.54
N ARG A 417 -6.48 2.66 -39.27
CA ARG A 417 -5.54 3.73 -39.61
C ARG A 417 -5.85 4.99 -38.81
N VAL A 418 -5.02 5.29 -37.83
CA VAL A 418 -5.14 6.52 -37.00
C VAL A 418 -4.25 7.63 -37.57
N CYS A 419 -4.81 8.84 -37.70
CA CYS A 419 -4.13 10.06 -38.15
C CYS A 419 -4.67 11.29 -37.39
N ALA A 420 -4.00 12.44 -37.51
CA ALA A 420 -4.36 13.66 -36.76
C ALA A 420 -5.80 14.17 -37.03
N ILE A 421 -6.36 13.86 -38.20
CA ILE A 421 -7.69 14.33 -38.61
C ILE A 421 -8.79 13.40 -38.10
N ASN A 422 -8.52 12.08 -38.03
CA ASN A 422 -9.53 11.08 -37.69
C ASN A 422 -9.43 10.55 -36.26
N VAL A 423 -8.36 10.85 -35.52
CA VAL A 423 -8.12 10.28 -34.18
C VAL A 423 -9.26 10.59 -33.21
N GLN A 424 -9.83 11.80 -33.24
CA GLN A 424 -10.94 12.16 -32.35
C GLN A 424 -12.21 11.39 -32.70
N SER A 425 -12.64 11.37 -33.96
CA SER A 425 -13.82 10.62 -34.41
C SER A 425 -13.68 9.11 -34.15
N ILE A 426 -12.50 8.53 -34.44
CA ILE A 426 -12.24 7.11 -34.18
C ILE A 426 -12.24 6.81 -32.69
N MET A 427 -11.64 7.66 -31.85
CA MET A 427 -11.59 7.43 -30.40
C MET A 427 -12.97 7.53 -29.76
N LEU A 428 -13.81 8.50 -30.16
CA LEU A 428 -15.21 8.58 -29.77
C LEU A 428 -15.96 7.30 -30.14
N ALA A 429 -15.77 6.85 -31.38
CA ALA A 429 -16.45 5.68 -31.90
C ALA A 429 -16.01 4.38 -31.21
N ALA A 430 -14.71 4.21 -30.98
CA ALA A 430 -14.15 3.07 -30.27
C ALA A 430 -14.61 3.02 -28.81
N HIS A 431 -14.68 4.17 -28.14
CA HIS A 431 -15.20 4.27 -26.78
C HIS A 431 -16.67 3.84 -26.72
N TYR A 432 -17.50 4.35 -27.64
CA TYR A 432 -18.91 3.99 -27.73
C TYR A 432 -19.10 2.48 -27.99
N LEU A 433 -18.34 1.92 -28.93
CA LEU A 433 -18.41 0.50 -29.29
C LEU A 433 -17.71 -0.45 -28.30
N ARG A 434 -17.11 0.10 -27.23
CA ARG A 434 -16.34 -0.61 -26.19
C ARG A 434 -15.12 -1.37 -26.72
N LEU A 435 -14.40 -0.77 -27.67
CA LEU A 435 -13.15 -1.28 -28.22
C LEU A 435 -11.94 -0.64 -27.49
N SER A 436 -11.59 -1.18 -26.31
CA SER A 436 -10.54 -0.61 -25.44
C SER A 436 -9.18 -0.53 -26.14
N GLU A 437 -8.78 -1.53 -26.91
CA GLU A 437 -7.47 -1.55 -27.61
C GLU A 437 -7.30 -0.37 -28.57
N ILE A 438 -8.37 0.02 -29.27
CA ILE A 438 -8.34 1.16 -30.19
C ILE A 438 -8.32 2.47 -29.41
N VAL A 439 -9.04 2.55 -28.28
CA VAL A 439 -9.01 3.73 -27.40
C VAL A 439 -7.60 3.94 -26.85
N ASP A 440 -6.93 2.88 -26.43
CA ASP A 440 -5.55 2.93 -25.92
C ASP A 440 -4.58 3.37 -27.03
N LEU A 441 -4.68 2.79 -28.23
CA LEU A 441 -3.88 3.19 -29.40
C LEU A 441 -4.07 4.67 -29.76
N CYS A 442 -5.32 5.16 -29.79
CA CYS A 442 -5.62 6.56 -30.04
C CYS A 442 -5.07 7.46 -28.93
N GLY A 443 -5.17 7.02 -27.67
CA GLY A 443 -4.60 7.71 -26.52
C GLY A 443 -3.08 7.86 -26.62
N ASP A 444 -2.37 6.79 -26.99
CA ASP A 444 -0.92 6.82 -27.17
C ASP A 444 -0.52 7.71 -28.36
N PHE A 445 -1.28 7.68 -29.46
CA PHE A 445 -1.07 8.59 -30.58
C PHE A 445 -1.19 10.07 -30.14
N LEU A 446 -2.19 10.41 -29.32
CA LEU A 446 -2.37 11.77 -28.80
C LEU A 446 -1.22 12.18 -27.86
N LYS A 447 -0.74 11.28 -26.99
CA LYS A 447 0.40 11.54 -26.09
C LYS A 447 1.67 11.94 -26.84
N THR A 448 1.95 11.31 -27.98
CA THR A 448 3.15 11.62 -28.79
C THR A 448 3.09 12.97 -29.52
N ARG A 449 1.92 13.61 -29.60
CA ARG A 449 1.68 14.83 -30.40
C ARG A 449 1.23 16.03 -29.55
N LEU A 450 1.47 15.99 -28.25
CA LEU A 450 1.17 17.10 -27.34
C LEU A 450 2.02 18.34 -27.69
N GLN A 451 1.35 19.48 -27.82
CA GLN A 451 1.92 20.78 -28.13
C GLN A 451 1.23 21.87 -27.27
N PRO A 452 1.86 23.03 -27.04
CA PRO A 452 1.28 24.06 -26.18
C PRO A 452 -0.08 24.59 -26.68
N GLY A 453 -0.29 24.56 -27.99
CA GLY A 453 -1.53 25.03 -28.62
C GLY A 453 -2.66 24.00 -28.71
N ASN A 454 -2.43 22.72 -28.42
CA ASN A 454 -3.46 21.66 -28.52
C ASN A 454 -3.72 20.92 -27.20
N VAL A 455 -2.86 21.10 -26.20
CA VAL A 455 -2.90 20.32 -24.95
C VAL A 455 -4.20 20.55 -24.18
N LEU A 456 -4.76 21.76 -24.21
CA LEU A 456 -6.00 22.10 -23.52
C LEU A 456 -7.20 21.41 -24.17
N GLY A 457 -7.31 21.48 -25.52
CA GLY A 457 -8.32 20.76 -26.27
C GLY A 457 -8.23 19.23 -26.09
N ILE A 458 -7.03 18.64 -26.17
CA ILE A 458 -6.83 17.20 -25.96
C ILE A 458 -7.22 16.79 -24.54
N ARG A 459 -6.89 17.60 -23.53
CA ARG A 459 -7.25 17.34 -22.13
C ARG A 459 -8.76 17.34 -21.91
N GLU A 460 -9.47 18.33 -22.45
CA GLU A 460 -10.94 18.41 -22.34
C GLU A 460 -11.62 17.23 -23.04
N PHE A 461 -11.14 16.88 -24.24
CA PHE A 461 -11.59 15.71 -24.98
C PHE A 461 -11.39 14.41 -24.19
N ALA A 462 -10.18 14.18 -23.66
CA ALA A 462 -9.86 13.00 -22.87
C ALA A 462 -10.64 12.93 -21.55
N THR A 463 -10.94 14.08 -20.94
CA THR A 463 -11.77 14.16 -19.72
C THR A 463 -13.21 13.74 -20.03
N THR A 464 -13.75 14.17 -21.17
CA THR A 464 -15.11 13.82 -21.62
C THR A 464 -15.24 12.33 -21.89
N LEU A 465 -14.20 11.71 -22.44
CA LEU A 465 -14.13 10.27 -22.71
C LEU A 465 -13.70 9.42 -21.51
N ASN A 466 -13.51 10.03 -20.34
CA ASN A 466 -13.05 9.38 -19.12
C ASN A 466 -11.77 8.53 -19.34
N CYS A 467 -10.77 9.11 -20.01
CA CYS A 467 -9.49 8.47 -20.32
C CYS A 467 -8.38 9.00 -19.41
N PRO A 468 -8.21 8.45 -18.18
CA PRO A 468 -7.32 9.02 -17.16
C PRO A 468 -5.86 9.05 -17.59
N SER A 469 -5.41 8.06 -18.36
CA SER A 469 -4.02 7.98 -18.84
C SER A 469 -3.62 9.18 -19.71
N VAL A 470 -4.52 9.60 -20.62
CA VAL A 470 -4.27 10.75 -21.50
C VAL A 470 -4.39 12.05 -20.72
N VAL A 471 -5.38 12.15 -19.82
CA VAL A 471 -5.54 13.33 -18.94
C VAL A 471 -4.28 13.56 -18.11
N GLN A 472 -3.74 12.53 -17.46
CA GLN A 472 -2.49 12.62 -16.69
C GLN A 472 -1.30 13.04 -17.56
N ALA A 473 -1.19 12.54 -18.79
CA ALA A 473 -0.12 12.94 -19.70
C ALA A 473 -0.26 14.42 -20.14
N THR A 474 -1.48 14.86 -20.46
CA THR A 474 -1.74 16.28 -20.80
C THR A 474 -1.51 17.20 -19.61
N ASP A 475 -1.83 16.76 -18.39
CA ASP A 475 -1.64 17.50 -17.15
C ASP A 475 -0.15 17.69 -16.85
N ARG A 476 0.66 16.64 -16.98
CA ARG A 476 2.13 16.73 -16.86
C ARG A 476 2.73 17.66 -17.91
N TYR A 477 2.29 17.56 -19.16
CA TYR A 477 2.74 18.45 -20.22
C TYR A 477 2.39 19.92 -19.92
N LEU A 478 1.15 20.17 -19.48
CA LEU A 478 0.68 21.50 -19.12
C LEU A 478 1.46 22.09 -17.93
N GLN A 479 1.77 21.27 -16.92
CA GLN A 479 2.58 21.68 -15.77
C GLN A 479 3.98 22.10 -16.19
N LYS A 480 4.64 21.31 -17.06
CA LYS A 480 5.99 21.56 -17.58
C LYS A 480 6.09 22.77 -18.49
N HIS A 481 5.09 22.98 -19.36
CA HIS A 481 5.09 24.01 -20.39
C HIS A 481 4.08 25.13 -20.12
N PHE A 482 3.75 25.38 -18.84
CA PHE A 482 2.69 26.31 -18.45
C PHE A 482 2.83 27.70 -19.10
N LEU A 483 4.03 28.27 -19.09
CA LEU A 483 4.28 29.62 -19.66
C LEU A 483 3.98 29.69 -21.16
N SER A 484 4.25 28.63 -21.94
CA SER A 484 3.95 28.61 -23.38
C SER A 484 2.47 28.31 -23.65
N VAL A 485 1.82 27.48 -22.82
CA VAL A 485 0.38 27.20 -22.89
C VAL A 485 -0.45 28.46 -22.62
N VAL A 486 -0.04 29.30 -21.67
CA VAL A 486 -0.71 30.59 -21.37
C VAL A 486 -0.70 31.55 -22.57
N GLN A 487 0.28 31.43 -23.46
CA GLN A 487 0.34 32.25 -24.67
C GLN A 487 -0.63 31.79 -25.77
N ALA A 488 -1.11 30.53 -25.72
CA ALA A 488 -2.01 29.98 -26.72
C ALA A 488 -3.41 30.63 -26.64
N GLU A 489 -4.10 30.73 -27.78
CA GLU A 489 -5.47 31.28 -27.83
C GLU A 489 -6.49 30.39 -27.11
N GLU A 490 -6.29 29.05 -27.12
CA GLU A 490 -7.15 28.11 -26.39
C GLU A 490 -7.22 28.43 -24.88
N PHE A 491 -6.14 28.98 -24.30
CA PHE A 491 -6.13 29.39 -22.89
C PHE A 491 -7.16 30.49 -22.59
N LEU A 492 -7.37 31.41 -23.54
CA LEU A 492 -8.33 32.52 -23.38
C LEU A 492 -9.78 32.02 -23.46
N ALA A 493 -10.02 30.91 -24.15
CA ALA A 493 -11.34 30.29 -24.32
C ALA A 493 -11.76 29.40 -23.14
N LEU A 494 -10.88 29.16 -22.15
CA LEU A 494 -11.15 28.25 -21.04
C LEU A 494 -12.35 28.66 -20.17
N PRO A 495 -13.22 27.71 -19.78
CA PRO A 495 -14.21 27.91 -18.73
C PRO A 495 -13.56 28.18 -17.37
N ILE A 496 -14.23 28.98 -16.52
CA ILE A 496 -13.71 29.37 -15.20
C ILE A 496 -13.35 28.16 -14.31
N GLY A 497 -14.15 27.08 -14.33
CA GLY A 497 -13.87 25.88 -13.52
C GLY A 497 -12.53 25.24 -13.91
N THR A 498 -12.29 25.08 -15.21
CA THR A 498 -11.05 24.52 -15.74
C THR A 498 -9.85 25.42 -15.47
N LEU A 499 -10.03 26.75 -15.63
CA LEU A 499 -8.99 27.72 -15.31
C LEU A 499 -8.57 27.65 -13.84
N LEU A 500 -9.54 27.65 -12.92
CA LEU A 500 -9.26 27.55 -11.48
C LEU A 500 -8.54 26.25 -11.16
N ALA A 501 -8.97 25.13 -11.75
CA ALA A 501 -8.33 23.83 -11.57
C ALA A 501 -6.90 23.77 -12.13
N ILE A 502 -6.54 24.61 -13.10
CA ILE A 502 -5.17 24.74 -13.61
C ILE A 502 -4.36 25.66 -12.68
N LEU A 503 -4.85 26.87 -12.41
CA LEU A 503 -4.14 27.87 -11.60
C LEU A 503 -3.98 27.44 -10.13
N SER A 504 -4.82 26.56 -9.60
CA SER A 504 -4.67 26.06 -8.24
C SER A 504 -3.59 24.99 -8.08
N ARG A 505 -2.97 24.50 -9.17
CA ARG A 505 -2.04 23.36 -9.12
C ARG A 505 -0.67 23.70 -8.52
N ASP A 506 -0.28 22.94 -7.53
CA ASP A 506 1.02 23.07 -6.84
C ASP A 506 2.22 22.77 -7.74
N GLN A 507 2.02 21.98 -8.79
CA GLN A 507 3.06 21.45 -9.67
C GLN A 507 3.32 22.29 -10.93
N LEU A 508 2.80 23.52 -11.03
CA LEU A 508 3.07 24.38 -12.19
C LEU A 508 4.55 24.80 -12.23
N PHE A 509 5.18 24.69 -13.39
CA PHE A 509 6.53 25.19 -13.60
C PHE A 509 6.53 26.70 -13.87
N VAL A 510 6.84 27.49 -12.85
CA VAL A 510 6.94 28.95 -12.89
C VAL A 510 8.12 29.41 -12.01
N GLU A 511 8.82 30.50 -12.39
CA GLU A 511 9.90 31.04 -11.55
C GLU A 511 9.35 31.74 -10.31
N SER A 512 8.21 32.41 -10.51
CA SER A 512 7.59 33.26 -9.52
C SER A 512 6.09 33.20 -9.67
N GLU A 513 5.38 33.49 -8.57
CA GLU A 513 3.93 33.63 -8.63
C GLU A 513 3.51 34.84 -9.49
N GLU A 514 4.44 35.74 -9.85
CA GLU A 514 4.16 36.86 -10.77
C GLU A 514 3.71 36.35 -12.14
N ASP A 515 4.23 35.21 -12.59
CA ASP A 515 3.88 34.65 -13.90
C ASP A 515 2.49 34.01 -13.90
N VAL A 516 2.11 33.38 -12.78
CA VAL A 516 0.74 32.88 -12.55
C VAL A 516 -0.24 34.05 -12.46
N PHE A 517 0.14 35.14 -11.80
CA PHE A 517 -0.65 36.36 -11.75
C PHE A 517 -0.86 36.97 -13.14
N LYS A 518 0.19 37.08 -13.96
CA LYS A 518 0.09 37.56 -15.35
C LYS A 518 -0.83 36.66 -16.18
N ALA A 519 -0.75 35.35 -16.02
CA ALA A 519 -1.62 34.39 -16.70
C ALA A 519 -3.09 34.58 -16.32
N ALA A 520 -3.38 34.70 -15.01
CA ALA A 520 -4.71 34.99 -14.48
C ALA A 520 -5.27 36.31 -15.03
N LEU A 521 -4.43 37.35 -15.06
CA LEU A 521 -4.83 38.67 -15.55
C LEU A 521 -5.13 38.65 -17.05
N ARG A 522 -4.31 37.97 -17.86
CA ARG A 522 -4.54 37.81 -19.31
C ARG A 522 -5.90 37.19 -19.61
N TRP A 523 -6.33 36.19 -18.82
CA TRP A 523 -7.66 35.60 -18.98
C TRP A 523 -8.78 36.57 -18.56
N LEU A 524 -8.59 37.35 -17.50
CA LEU A 524 -9.57 38.36 -17.05
C LEU A 524 -9.72 39.51 -18.06
N GLU A 525 -8.61 39.96 -18.65
CA GLU A 525 -8.57 41.09 -19.60
C GLU A 525 -9.13 40.77 -20.99
N HIS A 526 -9.27 39.48 -21.34
CA HIS A 526 -9.85 39.07 -22.62
C HIS A 526 -11.34 39.46 -22.76
N ASP A 527 -12.11 39.40 -21.66
CA ASP A 527 -13.48 39.89 -21.60
C ASP A 527 -13.71 40.56 -20.23
N PRO A 528 -13.32 41.84 -20.09
CA PRO A 528 -13.31 42.52 -18.81
C PRO A 528 -14.72 42.75 -18.27
N ILE A 529 -15.75 42.74 -19.12
CA ILE A 529 -17.13 43.00 -18.68
C ILE A 529 -17.72 41.72 -18.07
N ALA A 530 -17.64 40.58 -18.77
CA ALA A 530 -18.25 39.35 -18.29
C ALA A 530 -17.38 38.62 -17.25
N ARG A 531 -16.06 38.82 -17.26
CA ARG A 531 -15.11 38.11 -16.38
C ARG A 531 -14.72 38.87 -15.12
N ALA A 532 -14.93 40.19 -15.04
CA ALA A 532 -14.64 40.96 -13.82
C ALA A 532 -15.36 40.41 -12.57
N ARG A 533 -16.57 39.85 -12.71
CA ARG A 533 -17.31 39.19 -11.62
C ARG A 533 -16.62 37.95 -11.04
N TYR A 534 -15.69 37.35 -11.79
CA TYR A 534 -14.91 36.18 -11.35
C TYR A 534 -13.53 36.57 -10.82
N SER A 535 -13.20 37.87 -10.79
CA SER A 535 -11.88 38.37 -10.39
C SER A 535 -11.44 37.87 -9.00
N SER A 536 -12.34 37.88 -8.01
CA SER A 536 -12.05 37.39 -6.66
C SER A 536 -11.74 35.89 -6.66
N ARG A 537 -12.56 35.07 -7.33
CA ARG A 537 -12.33 33.62 -7.46
C ARG A 537 -11.02 33.29 -8.16
N VAL A 538 -10.63 34.04 -9.19
CA VAL A 538 -9.36 33.83 -9.91
C VAL A 538 -8.17 34.24 -9.04
N LEU A 539 -8.24 35.39 -8.37
CA LEU A 539 -7.22 35.84 -7.42
C LEU A 539 -7.06 34.89 -6.23
N VAL A 540 -8.11 34.10 -5.90
CA VAL A 540 -8.00 33.06 -4.88
C VAL A 540 -7.00 31.97 -5.27
N ALA A 541 -6.93 31.62 -6.55
CA ALA A 541 -6.01 30.60 -7.05
C ALA A 541 -4.54 31.08 -7.13
N VAL A 542 -4.31 32.40 -7.08
CA VAL A 542 -2.97 33.01 -7.10
C VAL A 542 -2.46 33.18 -5.66
N ARG A 543 -1.22 32.77 -5.43
CA ARG A 543 -0.55 32.80 -4.12
C ARG A 543 0.06 34.19 -3.83
N LEU A 544 -0.79 35.21 -3.72
CA LEU A 544 -0.39 36.62 -3.53
C LEU A 544 0.68 36.87 -2.44
N PRO A 545 0.68 36.19 -1.27
CA PRO A 545 1.71 36.36 -0.24
C PRO A 545 3.14 36.01 -0.69
N LEU A 546 3.30 35.32 -1.82
CA LEU A 546 4.61 34.95 -2.38
C LEU A 546 5.13 35.93 -3.44
N LEU A 547 4.32 36.94 -3.80
CA LEU A 547 4.75 38.01 -4.70
C LEU A 547 5.71 38.96 -3.99
N LYS A 548 6.53 39.67 -4.77
CA LYS A 548 7.39 40.73 -4.20
C LYS A 548 6.53 41.91 -3.73
N PRO A 549 6.85 42.56 -2.59
CA PRO A 549 6.07 43.70 -2.08
C PRO A 549 5.91 44.85 -3.08
N GLN A 550 6.96 45.12 -3.87
CA GLN A 550 6.94 46.10 -4.96
C GLN A 550 5.90 45.72 -6.02
N PHE A 551 5.90 44.46 -6.46
CA PHE A 551 4.98 43.96 -7.47
C PHE A 551 3.51 44.00 -7.01
N ILE A 552 3.24 43.68 -5.74
CA ILE A 552 1.90 43.76 -5.16
C ILE A 552 1.37 45.21 -5.22
N THR A 553 2.21 46.18 -4.88
CA THR A 553 1.81 47.60 -4.83
C THR A 553 1.68 48.20 -6.24
N ASP A 554 2.66 47.93 -7.10
CA ASP A 554 2.78 48.60 -8.40
C ASP A 554 1.90 47.97 -9.49
N HIS A 555 1.65 46.65 -9.43
CA HIS A 555 0.94 45.91 -10.49
C HIS A 555 -0.37 45.27 -10.04
N VAL A 556 -0.43 44.70 -8.84
CA VAL A 556 -1.66 44.02 -8.36
C VAL A 556 -2.69 45.04 -7.85
N ALA A 557 -2.28 45.91 -6.92
CA ALA A 557 -3.17 46.90 -6.32
C ALA A 557 -3.57 48.04 -7.28
N SER A 558 -2.74 48.32 -8.28
CA SER A 558 -2.99 49.35 -9.29
C SER A 558 -3.97 48.91 -10.39
N ASN A 559 -4.20 47.61 -10.55
CA ASN A 559 -5.01 47.09 -11.66
C ASN A 559 -6.51 47.46 -11.50
N PRO A 560 -7.17 48.02 -12.54
CA PRO A 560 -8.57 48.47 -12.46
C PRO A 560 -9.59 47.39 -12.09
N ILE A 561 -9.40 46.14 -12.56
CA ILE A 561 -10.32 45.00 -12.33
C ILE A 561 -10.24 44.56 -10.86
N ILE A 562 -9.04 44.59 -10.28
CA ILE A 562 -8.78 44.19 -8.90
C ILE A 562 -9.22 45.31 -7.95
N ARG A 563 -8.93 46.57 -8.31
CA ARG A 563 -9.32 47.74 -7.54
C ARG A 563 -10.83 47.91 -7.47
N SER A 564 -11.61 47.52 -8.48
CA SER A 564 -13.07 47.70 -8.44
C SER A 564 -13.79 46.74 -7.49
N SER A 565 -13.18 45.61 -7.14
CA SER A 565 -13.75 44.59 -6.25
C SER A 565 -13.28 44.76 -4.80
N LEU A 566 -14.21 44.72 -3.84
CA LEU A 566 -13.90 44.74 -2.40
C LEU A 566 -13.16 43.46 -1.97
N GLU A 567 -13.67 42.29 -2.36
CA GLU A 567 -13.10 40.99 -2.01
C GLU A 567 -11.65 40.83 -2.50
N CYS A 568 -11.32 41.41 -3.66
CA CYS A 568 -9.96 41.38 -4.19
C CYS A 568 -9.01 42.28 -3.39
N ARG A 569 -9.50 43.38 -2.83
CA ARG A 569 -8.70 44.26 -1.97
C ARG A 569 -8.37 43.59 -0.66
N ASP A 570 -9.34 42.86 -0.07
CA ASP A 570 -9.12 42.10 1.16
C ASP A 570 -7.97 41.07 0.99
N LEU A 571 -7.93 40.38 -0.16
CA LEU A 571 -6.84 39.44 -0.49
C LEU A 571 -5.48 40.13 -0.68
N VAL A 572 -5.47 41.34 -1.25
CA VAL A 572 -4.24 42.13 -1.42
C VAL A 572 -3.75 42.64 -0.06
N ASP A 573 -4.66 43.05 0.82
CA ASP A 573 -4.33 43.52 2.15
C ASP A 573 -3.86 42.37 3.05
N GLU A 574 -4.43 41.16 2.93
CA GLU A 574 -3.89 39.93 3.54
C GLU A 574 -2.43 39.69 3.12
N ALA A 575 -2.13 39.82 1.82
CA ALA A 575 -0.78 39.65 1.31
C ALA A 575 0.18 40.74 1.82
N LYS A 576 -0.26 42.00 1.95
CA LYS A 576 0.54 43.07 2.55
C LYS A 576 0.81 42.80 4.03
N ASP A 577 -0.21 42.39 4.79
CA ASP A 577 -0.07 42.07 6.22
C ASP A 577 0.93 40.92 6.44
N TYR A 578 0.93 39.92 5.56
CA TYR A 578 1.92 38.83 5.56
C TYR A 578 3.38 39.33 5.40
N HIS A 579 3.59 40.40 4.62
CA HIS A 579 4.91 41.03 4.48
C HIS A 579 5.24 41.99 5.63
N LEU A 580 4.25 42.68 6.18
CA LEU A 580 4.41 43.68 7.24
C LEU A 580 4.72 43.08 8.61
N ILE A 581 4.26 41.86 8.91
CA ILE A 581 4.45 41.22 10.23
C ILE A 581 5.09 39.82 10.08
N PRO A 582 6.43 39.73 9.93
CA PRO A 582 7.13 38.45 9.76
C PRO A 582 6.91 37.45 10.89
N GLU A 583 6.71 37.92 12.12
CA GLU A 583 6.51 37.08 13.32
C GLU A 583 5.19 36.29 13.30
N ARG A 584 4.17 36.76 12.56
CA ARG A 584 2.85 36.12 12.46
C ARG A 584 2.73 35.13 11.29
N ARG A 585 3.76 34.99 10.44
CA ARG A 585 3.71 34.09 9.27
C ARG A 585 3.39 32.64 9.62
N ASN A 586 3.80 32.19 10.80
CA ASN A 586 3.49 30.85 11.31
C ASN A 586 2.01 30.61 11.61
N LEU A 587 1.24 31.68 11.87
CA LEU A 587 -0.21 31.63 12.11
C LEU A 587 -1.02 31.81 10.81
N LEU A 588 -0.35 32.25 9.73
CA LEU A 588 -0.94 32.53 8.43
C LEU A 588 -0.63 31.43 7.39
N THR A 589 -0.21 30.25 7.85
CA THR A 589 0.12 29.12 6.97
C THR A 589 -1.13 28.59 6.28
N THR A 590 -1.37 29.03 5.05
CA THR A 590 -2.41 28.54 4.15
C THR A 590 -1.79 28.07 2.84
N PHE A 591 -2.56 27.41 1.96
CA PHE A 591 -2.12 27.00 0.62
C PHE A 591 -1.49 28.16 -0.20
N ARG A 592 -1.80 29.42 0.14
CA ARG A 592 -1.29 30.64 -0.52
C ARG A 592 0.11 31.04 -0.06
N THR A 593 0.67 30.40 0.96
CA THR A 593 1.99 30.70 1.53
C THR A 593 3.05 29.65 1.17
N ILE A 594 2.66 28.62 0.42
CA ILE A 594 3.54 27.52 -0.03
C ILE A 594 3.97 27.81 -1.48
N ARG A 595 5.27 27.73 -1.81
CA ARG A 595 5.73 27.89 -3.21
C ARG A 595 5.35 26.70 -4.08
N ARG A 596 5.11 26.94 -5.37
CA ARG A 596 4.87 25.88 -6.37
C ARG A 596 6.17 25.11 -6.65
N CYS A 597 6.09 23.81 -6.87
CA CYS A 597 7.23 22.95 -7.18
C CYS A 597 6.84 21.92 -8.24
N CYS A 598 7.41 22.04 -9.43
CA CYS A 598 7.21 21.06 -10.51
C CYS A 598 8.30 19.98 -10.43
N HIS A 599 7.91 18.74 -10.16
CA HIS A 599 8.84 17.60 -10.05
C HIS A 599 9.36 17.10 -11.41
N ASP A 600 8.68 17.47 -12.51
CA ASP A 600 8.95 16.99 -13.87
C ASP A 600 9.96 17.85 -14.65
N VAL A 601 10.49 18.92 -14.03
CA VAL A 601 11.52 19.76 -14.64
C VAL A 601 12.90 19.36 -14.12
N PRO A 602 13.93 19.34 -14.98
CA PRO A 602 15.30 19.14 -14.53
C PRO A 602 15.69 20.14 -13.45
N GLY A 603 16.02 19.60 -12.29
CA GLY A 603 16.81 20.26 -11.27
C GLY A 603 18.28 19.91 -11.40
N GLN A 604 19.13 20.81 -10.92
CA GLN A 604 20.53 20.53 -10.65
C GLN A 604 20.63 19.59 -9.46
N ILE A 605 21.43 18.53 -9.59
CA ILE A 605 21.62 17.54 -8.54
C ILE A 605 22.89 17.88 -7.78
N PHE A 606 22.79 18.16 -6.49
CA PHE A 606 23.94 18.46 -5.64
C PHE A 606 24.31 17.23 -4.80
N ALA A 607 25.53 16.73 -4.96
CA ALA A 607 26.14 15.72 -4.11
C ALA A 607 27.02 16.40 -3.06
N ILE A 608 26.73 16.14 -1.79
CA ILE A 608 27.28 16.86 -0.64
C ILE A 608 28.00 15.89 0.31
N GLY A 609 29.23 16.23 0.68
CA GLY A 609 30.00 15.54 1.70
C GLY A 609 30.37 14.12 1.29
N GLY A 610 30.29 13.16 2.21
CA GLY A 610 30.62 11.76 1.91
C GLY A 610 32.03 11.36 2.33
N LEU A 611 32.62 10.39 1.62
CA LEU A 611 33.88 9.74 1.99
C LEU A 611 34.88 9.72 0.82
N THR A 612 36.17 9.71 1.14
CA THR A 612 37.28 9.53 0.17
C THR A 612 37.74 8.07 0.05
N ALA A 613 38.52 7.80 -1.01
CA ALA A 613 39.19 6.53 -1.32
C ALA A 613 40.16 6.01 -0.25
N ALA A 614 40.71 6.89 0.58
CA ALA A 614 42.04 6.68 1.17
C ALA A 614 42.09 5.64 2.31
N SER A 615 40.96 5.09 2.76
CA SER A 615 40.94 4.00 3.75
C SER A 615 39.60 3.26 3.79
N SER A 616 39.60 2.04 4.34
CA SER A 616 38.41 1.19 4.57
C SER A 616 37.33 1.82 5.46
N PHE A 617 37.63 2.95 6.12
CA PHE A 617 36.65 3.74 6.89
C PHE A 617 36.28 5.09 6.24
N GLY A 618 37.04 5.54 5.23
CA GLY A 618 36.88 6.80 4.49
C GLY A 618 37.12 8.05 5.33
N THR A 619 37.74 9.11 4.76
CA THR A 619 37.79 10.42 5.45
C THR A 619 36.58 11.26 5.06
N PRO A 620 35.87 11.87 6.01
CA PRO A 620 34.75 12.77 5.71
C PRO A 620 35.18 13.96 4.84
N MET A 621 34.29 14.39 3.95
CA MET A 621 34.54 15.49 3.01
C MET A 621 33.60 16.67 3.26
N SER A 622 34.04 17.88 2.89
CA SER A 622 33.20 19.08 2.83
C SER A 622 32.89 19.51 1.39
N THR A 623 33.39 18.78 0.40
CA THR A 623 33.20 19.06 -1.02
C THR A 623 31.73 18.95 -1.42
N VAL A 624 31.37 19.71 -2.44
CA VAL A 624 30.03 19.70 -3.03
C VAL A 624 30.20 19.67 -4.54
N GLU A 625 29.54 18.73 -5.20
CA GLU A 625 29.52 18.62 -6.65
C GLU A 625 28.10 18.83 -7.16
N MET A 626 27.96 19.56 -8.26
CA MET A 626 26.69 19.83 -8.92
C MET A 626 26.68 19.12 -10.28
N TYR A 627 25.70 18.26 -10.50
CA TYR A 627 25.39 17.66 -11.78
C TYR A 627 24.29 18.44 -12.46
N ASP A 628 24.58 18.89 -13.67
CA ASP A 628 23.59 19.45 -14.58
C ASP A 628 23.10 18.35 -15.54
N PRO A 629 21.84 17.91 -15.46
CA PRO A 629 21.28 16.91 -16.36
C PRO A 629 21.26 17.34 -17.83
N LEU A 630 21.21 18.65 -18.12
CA LEU A 630 21.13 19.15 -19.49
C LEU A 630 22.46 19.05 -20.22
N SER A 631 23.56 19.39 -19.54
CA SER A 631 24.91 19.24 -20.07
C SER A 631 25.56 17.89 -19.78
N SER A 632 24.91 17.06 -18.95
CA SER A 632 25.37 15.77 -18.45
C SER A 632 26.78 15.83 -17.87
N LYS A 633 27.07 16.87 -17.08
CA LYS A 633 28.40 17.14 -16.50
C LYS A 633 28.33 17.44 -15.02
N TRP A 634 29.31 16.92 -14.30
CA TRP A 634 29.60 17.28 -12.91
C TRP A 634 30.53 18.49 -12.86
N THR A 635 30.23 19.43 -11.98
CA THR A 635 31.02 20.63 -11.70
C THR A 635 31.20 20.79 -10.19
N GLN A 636 32.32 21.38 -9.77
CA GLN A 636 32.56 21.66 -8.36
C GLN A 636 31.74 22.88 -7.94
N ALA A 637 30.97 22.73 -6.86
CA ALA A 637 30.25 23.82 -6.22
C ALA A 637 31.01 24.32 -4.97
N THR A 638 30.48 25.35 -4.32
CA THR A 638 31.07 25.89 -3.10
C THR A 638 31.09 24.83 -1.99
N PRO A 639 32.24 24.53 -1.37
CA PRO A 639 32.33 23.53 -0.31
C PRO A 639 31.68 24.02 0.98
N MET A 640 31.22 23.08 1.80
CA MET A 640 30.74 23.35 3.16
C MET A 640 31.90 23.82 4.05
N THR A 641 31.56 24.45 5.19
CA THR A 641 32.56 24.82 6.19
C THR A 641 33.01 23.62 7.03
N THR A 642 32.10 22.67 7.26
CA THR A 642 32.34 21.48 8.09
C THR A 642 32.48 20.22 7.23
N PHE A 643 33.37 19.31 7.63
CA PHE A 643 33.48 17.98 7.02
C PHE A 643 32.32 17.10 7.47
N ARG A 644 31.59 16.48 6.53
CA ARG A 644 30.40 15.68 6.85
C ARG A 644 30.33 14.40 6.05
N SER A 645 30.25 13.27 6.76
CA SER A 645 29.85 11.97 6.20
C SER A 645 28.51 11.53 6.79
N ARG A 646 27.75 10.70 6.06
CA ARG A 646 26.39 10.26 6.48
C ARG A 646 25.49 11.45 6.85
N VAL A 647 25.62 12.52 6.08
CA VAL A 647 24.91 13.78 6.22
C VAL A 647 23.46 13.61 5.74
N GLY A 648 22.51 14.20 6.44
CA GLY A 648 21.15 14.33 5.93
C GLY A 648 21.08 15.54 5.02
N VAL A 649 20.54 15.37 3.81
CA VAL A 649 20.36 16.46 2.84
C VAL A 649 18.90 16.59 2.50
N ALA A 650 18.41 17.82 2.50
CA ALA A 650 17.05 18.13 2.11
C ALA A 650 17.01 19.51 1.45
N VAL A 651 16.06 19.70 0.53
CA VAL A 651 15.86 20.97 -0.17
C VAL A 651 14.54 21.56 0.28
N VAL A 652 14.56 22.79 0.78
CA VAL A 652 13.36 23.54 1.17
C VAL A 652 13.43 24.91 0.52
N ASN A 653 12.40 25.32 -0.22
CA ASN A 653 12.32 26.64 -0.86
C ASN A 653 13.51 26.98 -1.78
N ARG A 654 14.07 25.98 -2.50
CA ARG A 654 15.30 26.07 -3.31
C ARG A 654 16.60 26.26 -2.52
N ASP A 655 16.55 26.26 -1.19
CA ASP A 655 17.75 26.25 -0.35
C ASP A 655 18.12 24.81 0.00
N LEU A 656 19.42 24.52 -0.01
CA LEU A 656 19.96 23.18 0.21
C LEU A 656 20.51 23.06 1.64
N PHE A 657 19.97 22.15 2.43
CA PHE A 657 20.35 21.99 3.84
C PHE A 657 21.25 20.76 4.02
N ALA A 658 22.40 20.95 4.68
CA ALA A 658 23.30 19.90 5.12
C ALA A 658 23.18 19.74 6.65
N ILE A 659 22.63 18.62 7.08
CA ILE A 659 22.11 18.42 8.44
C ILE A 659 22.90 17.31 9.14
N GLY A 660 23.49 17.64 10.29
CA GLY A 660 24.19 16.66 11.13
C GLY A 660 25.33 15.94 10.39
N GLY A 661 25.47 14.64 10.65
CA GLY A 661 26.51 13.80 10.06
C GLY A 661 27.66 13.50 11.03
N PHE A 662 28.78 13.05 10.48
CA PHE A 662 29.98 12.67 11.20
C PHE A 662 31.22 13.29 10.55
N ASP A 663 31.99 14.07 11.31
CA ASP A 663 33.17 14.82 10.84
C ASP A 663 34.47 13.99 10.86
N GLY A 664 34.43 12.78 11.41
CA GLY A 664 35.60 11.90 11.58
C GLY A 664 35.94 11.69 13.05
N HIS A 665 35.47 12.58 13.92
CA HIS A 665 35.70 12.56 15.36
C HIS A 665 34.39 12.47 16.15
N ASP A 666 33.42 13.35 15.88
CA ASP A 666 32.17 13.47 16.63
C ASP A 666 30.95 13.51 15.70
N ARG A 667 29.78 13.22 16.28
CA ARG A 667 28.50 13.32 15.59
C ARG A 667 28.03 14.76 15.71
N LEU A 668 27.62 15.33 14.59
CA LEU A 668 27.31 16.74 14.49
C LEU A 668 25.85 17.00 14.86
N ARG A 669 25.62 18.14 15.50
CA ARG A 669 24.29 18.79 15.60
C ARG A 669 24.17 20.03 14.72
N THR A 670 25.29 20.47 14.14
CA THR A 670 25.34 21.68 13.32
C THR A 670 24.60 21.45 12.00
N VAL A 671 24.01 22.51 11.48
CA VAL A 671 23.28 22.50 10.22
C VAL A 671 23.72 23.71 9.40
N GLU A 672 24.08 23.46 8.15
CA GLU A 672 24.47 24.50 7.20
C GLU A 672 23.43 24.55 6.08
N VAL A 673 23.12 25.75 5.60
CA VAL A 673 22.24 25.97 4.45
C VAL A 673 23.02 26.67 3.35
N MET A 674 22.95 26.12 2.14
CA MET A 674 23.44 26.79 0.94
C MET A 674 22.29 27.57 0.31
N ARG A 675 22.46 28.89 0.27
CA ARG A 675 21.57 29.79 -0.46
C ARG A 675 21.89 29.68 -1.95
N CYS A 676 20.98 29.11 -2.73
CA CYS A 676 21.24 28.92 -4.17
C CYS A 676 21.38 30.23 -4.93
N ASP A 677 20.77 31.32 -4.46
CA ASP A 677 20.89 32.64 -5.09
C ASP A 677 22.30 33.26 -4.95
N THR A 678 23.01 32.97 -3.85
CA THR A 678 24.35 33.52 -3.58
C THR A 678 25.47 32.48 -3.69
N HIS A 679 25.12 31.20 -3.80
CA HIS A 679 26.03 30.06 -3.71
C HIS A 679 26.94 30.13 -2.47
N GLN A 680 26.40 30.56 -1.32
CA GLN A 680 27.13 30.63 -0.06
C GLN A 680 26.49 29.76 1.01
N TRP A 681 27.35 29.16 1.84
CA TRP A 681 26.96 28.36 3.00
C TRP A 681 26.85 29.24 4.24
N GLU A 682 25.73 29.11 4.95
CA GLU A 682 25.44 29.79 6.21
C GLU A 682 25.14 28.76 7.30
N GLU A 683 25.70 28.92 8.50
CA GLU A 683 25.32 28.09 9.65
C GLU A 683 24.00 28.59 10.25
N ILE A 684 23.08 27.67 10.50
CA ILE A 684 21.77 27.96 11.12
C ILE A 684 21.66 27.31 12.49
N ALA A 685 20.49 27.41 13.13
CA ALA A 685 20.26 26.78 14.42
C ALA A 685 20.63 25.29 14.40
N SER A 686 21.33 24.85 15.44
CA SER A 686 21.72 23.45 15.62
C SER A 686 20.54 22.58 16.07
N LEU A 687 20.59 21.30 15.73
CA LEU A 687 19.70 20.26 16.27
C LEU A 687 19.85 20.16 17.79
N HIS A 688 18.80 19.66 18.45
CA HIS A 688 18.83 19.34 19.88
C HIS A 688 19.74 18.14 20.14
N ASN A 689 19.58 17.09 19.34
CA ASN A 689 20.39 15.88 19.45
C ASN A 689 21.44 15.85 18.35
N LYS A 690 22.63 15.33 18.68
CA LYS A 690 23.65 14.99 17.68
C LYS A 690 23.16 13.80 16.88
N ARG A 691 23.27 13.82 15.55
CA ARG A 691 22.74 12.74 14.71
C ARG A 691 23.58 12.53 13.45
N SER A 692 23.85 11.27 13.14
CA SER A 692 24.41 10.82 11.85
C SER A 692 23.50 9.75 11.23
N ALA A 693 23.59 9.53 9.92
CA ALA A 693 22.72 8.57 9.21
C ALA A 693 21.22 8.79 9.51
N LEU A 694 20.83 10.06 9.59
CA LEU A 694 19.45 10.50 9.75
C LEU A 694 18.70 10.49 8.42
N ALA A 695 17.38 10.52 8.49
CA ALA A 695 16.53 10.72 7.31
C ALA A 695 15.98 12.16 7.35
N ALA A 696 16.20 12.94 6.29
CA ALA A 696 15.77 14.33 6.20
C ALA A 696 14.88 14.55 4.97
N ALA A 697 13.74 15.21 5.14
CA ALA A 697 12.85 15.54 4.04
C ALA A 697 12.07 16.84 4.31
N ALA A 698 11.62 17.48 3.24
CA ALA A 698 10.76 18.65 3.28
C ALA A 698 9.29 18.22 3.24
N LEU A 699 8.48 18.68 4.19
CA LEU A 699 7.03 18.47 4.20
C LEU A 699 6.35 19.78 4.58
N ASN A 700 5.39 20.24 3.78
CA ASN A 700 4.63 21.48 4.00
C ASN A 700 5.52 22.72 4.28
N GLY A 701 6.63 22.84 3.55
CA GLY A 701 7.59 23.94 3.70
C GLY A 701 8.41 23.92 4.99
N ARG A 702 8.31 22.86 5.80
CA ARG A 702 9.14 22.62 6.98
C ARG A 702 10.08 21.47 6.73
N LEU A 703 11.23 21.50 7.41
CA LEU A 703 12.23 20.45 7.31
C LEU A 703 12.07 19.48 8.47
N PHE A 704 11.87 18.20 8.15
CA PHE A 704 11.73 17.11 9.12
C PHE A 704 13.00 16.29 9.13
N VAL A 705 13.50 16.02 10.33
CA VAL A 705 14.66 15.18 10.61
C VAL A 705 14.21 14.02 11.46
N CYS A 706 14.23 12.82 10.90
CA CYS A 706 13.73 11.61 11.54
C CYS A 706 14.88 10.65 11.88
N GLY A 707 14.89 10.17 13.12
CA GLY A 707 15.80 9.12 13.58
C GLY A 707 17.29 9.51 13.51
N GLY A 708 18.13 8.55 13.11
CA GLY A 708 19.57 8.68 13.08
C GLY A 708 20.27 8.05 14.29
N TYR A 709 21.59 8.18 14.34
CA TYR A 709 22.47 7.63 15.37
C TYR A 709 23.23 8.75 16.08
N ASP A 710 23.11 8.84 17.40
CA ASP A 710 23.69 9.92 18.22
C ASP A 710 25.13 9.65 18.68
N GLY A 711 25.62 8.43 18.46
CA GLY A 711 26.91 7.96 18.97
C GLY A 711 26.77 6.78 19.93
N ILE A 712 25.59 6.60 20.51
CA ILE A 712 25.25 5.58 21.51
C ILE A 712 24.14 4.66 20.99
N CYS A 713 23.03 5.20 20.51
CA CYS A 713 21.88 4.42 20.05
C CYS A 713 21.18 5.03 18.83
N SER A 714 20.34 4.23 18.17
CA SER A 714 19.40 4.72 17.17
C SER A 714 18.29 5.52 17.84
N LEU A 715 17.91 6.65 17.26
CA LEU A 715 16.90 7.54 17.82
C LEU A 715 15.52 7.27 17.20
N PRO A 716 14.43 7.35 17.98
CA PRO A 716 13.06 7.43 17.45
C PRO A 716 12.60 8.89 17.26
N SER A 717 13.33 9.85 17.83
CA SER A 717 12.91 11.24 17.91
C SER A 717 12.93 11.92 16.55
N VAL A 718 12.04 12.89 16.39
CA VAL A 718 11.86 13.69 15.17
C VAL A 718 12.07 15.15 15.52
N GLU A 719 12.82 15.88 14.70
CA GLU A 719 13.06 17.31 14.87
C GLU A 719 12.54 18.06 13.64
N ILE A 720 11.81 19.15 13.87
CA ILE A 720 11.16 19.94 12.84
C ILE A 720 11.76 21.35 12.88
N TYR A 721 12.34 21.77 11.75
CA TYR A 721 12.91 23.10 11.60
C TYR A 721 11.89 24.06 10.99
N ASN A 722 11.77 25.21 11.64
CA ASN A 722 11.02 26.34 11.13
C ASN A 722 11.99 27.41 10.63
N ALA A 723 12.03 27.58 9.30
CA ALA A 723 12.89 28.54 8.62
C ALA A 723 12.57 30.01 8.96
N ALA A 724 11.32 30.33 9.32
CA ALA A 724 10.93 31.71 9.65
C ALA A 724 11.48 32.14 11.01
N SER A 725 11.52 31.23 11.99
CA SER A 725 12.03 31.52 13.34
C SER A 725 13.49 31.11 13.54
N ASN A 726 14.11 30.43 12.57
CA ASN A 726 15.42 29.77 12.70
C ASN A 726 15.50 28.95 14.00
N LYS A 727 14.53 28.06 14.22
CA LYS A 727 14.44 27.22 15.42
C LYS A 727 14.04 25.80 15.07
N TRP A 728 14.64 24.86 15.78
CA TRP A 728 14.21 23.46 15.82
C TRP A 728 13.17 23.27 16.92
N THR A 729 12.24 22.35 16.68
CA THR A 729 11.25 21.91 17.65
C THR A 729 11.17 20.39 17.64
N MET A 730 10.92 19.78 18.79
CA MET A 730 10.71 18.33 18.85
C MET A 730 9.34 17.98 18.28
N GLY A 731 9.31 17.11 17.28
CA GLY A 731 8.10 16.53 16.72
C GLY A 731 7.68 15.26 17.48
N ILE A 732 6.63 14.62 16.98
CA ILE A 732 6.15 13.35 17.53
C ILE A 732 7.14 12.25 17.14
N PRO A 733 7.68 11.48 18.11
CA PRO A 733 8.65 10.44 17.82
C PRO A 733 8.03 9.29 17.02
N MET A 734 8.84 8.62 16.21
CA MET A 734 8.48 7.38 15.54
C MET A 734 8.26 6.26 16.57
N ASN A 735 7.52 5.23 16.19
CA ASN A 735 7.25 4.08 17.06
C ASN A 735 8.52 3.24 17.30
N SER A 736 9.39 3.15 16.28
CA SER A 736 10.65 2.42 16.37
C SER A 736 11.87 3.33 16.20
N PRO A 737 12.95 3.15 16.99
CA PRO A 737 14.20 3.85 16.77
C PRO A 737 14.89 3.37 15.50
N ARG A 738 15.21 4.27 14.58
CA ARG A 738 15.75 3.92 13.25
C ARG A 738 16.96 4.79 12.92
N SER A 739 18.05 4.17 12.48
CA SER A 739 19.16 4.84 11.80
C SER A 739 19.43 4.22 10.44
N ALA A 740 20.04 5.00 9.54
CA ALA A 740 20.27 4.63 8.15
C ALA A 740 18.98 4.17 7.41
N SER A 741 17.86 4.82 7.71
CA SER A 741 16.57 4.64 7.02
C SER A 741 16.49 5.51 5.77
N GLY A 742 15.66 5.10 4.82
CA GLY A 742 15.23 5.95 3.71
C GLY A 742 14.08 6.87 4.15
N ILE A 743 13.89 7.98 3.43
CA ILE A 743 12.75 8.87 3.61
C ILE A 743 12.22 9.33 2.26
N ALA A 744 10.90 9.40 2.12
CA ALA A 744 10.24 9.93 0.94
C ALA A 744 8.95 10.66 1.36
N VAL A 745 8.53 11.64 0.57
CA VAL A 745 7.29 12.38 0.79
C VAL A 745 6.39 12.19 -0.42
N VAL A 746 5.18 11.67 -0.18
CA VAL A 746 4.16 11.43 -1.20
C VAL A 746 2.80 11.82 -0.62
N ASP A 747 1.99 12.55 -1.38
CA ASP A 747 0.65 13.01 -0.98
C ASP A 747 0.61 13.63 0.43
N ASP A 748 1.50 14.59 0.71
CA ASP A 748 1.63 15.27 2.01
C ASP A 748 1.82 14.34 3.22
N ARG A 749 2.30 13.11 2.97
CA ARG A 749 2.66 12.12 3.98
C ARG A 749 4.14 11.81 3.90
N LEU A 750 4.76 11.68 5.06
CA LEU A 750 6.20 11.43 5.19
C LEU A 750 6.42 9.97 5.56
N PHE A 751 7.14 9.24 4.71
CA PHE A 751 7.40 7.81 4.85
C PHE A 751 8.84 7.60 5.28
N VAL A 752 9.05 6.95 6.42
CA VAL A 752 10.36 6.51 6.92
C VAL A 752 10.47 5.01 6.74
N ILE A 753 11.47 4.60 5.95
CA ILE A 753 11.50 3.28 5.32
C ILE A 753 12.74 2.51 5.81
N GLY A 754 12.52 1.32 6.36
CA GLY A 754 13.60 0.42 6.78
C GLY A 754 14.48 1.00 7.88
N GLY A 755 15.79 0.85 7.72
CA GLY A 755 16.80 1.25 8.71
C GLY A 755 17.12 0.16 9.73
N HIS A 756 17.81 0.52 10.81
CA HIS A 756 18.13 -0.39 11.90
C HIS A 756 18.15 0.28 13.28
N ASP A 757 17.85 -0.49 14.33
CA ASP A 757 17.95 -0.06 15.73
C ASP A 757 19.31 -0.41 16.39
N GLY A 758 20.15 -1.16 15.67
CA GLY A 758 21.43 -1.68 16.15
C GLY A 758 21.41 -3.19 16.41
N MET A 759 20.22 -3.78 16.56
CA MET A 759 19.99 -5.22 16.75
C MET A 759 19.36 -5.86 15.50
N SER A 760 18.38 -5.18 14.91
CA SER A 760 17.59 -5.67 13.78
C SER A 760 17.60 -4.67 12.62
N ILE A 761 17.59 -5.20 11.40
CA ILE A 761 17.34 -4.43 10.17
C ILE A 761 15.87 -4.58 9.82
N PHE A 762 15.21 -3.46 9.52
CA PHE A 762 13.77 -3.41 9.31
C PHE A 762 13.40 -3.48 7.82
N ASP A 763 12.29 -4.16 7.56
CA ASP A 763 11.46 -4.06 6.35
C ASP A 763 10.25 -3.14 6.55
N SER A 764 9.91 -2.83 7.81
CA SER A 764 8.79 -1.99 8.17
C SER A 764 8.95 -0.54 7.72
N VAL A 765 7.82 0.08 7.42
CA VAL A 765 7.71 1.47 6.99
C VAL A 765 6.70 2.19 7.88
N GLU A 766 7.10 3.35 8.37
CA GLU A 766 6.26 4.23 9.18
C GLU A 766 5.90 5.46 8.37
N VAL A 767 4.61 5.81 8.35
CA VAL A 767 4.08 6.99 7.67
C VAL A 767 3.56 7.99 8.69
N PHE A 768 4.02 9.23 8.57
CA PHE A 768 3.53 10.36 9.33
C PHE A 768 2.52 11.14 8.50
N ASN A 769 1.32 11.30 9.05
CA ASN A 769 0.29 12.16 8.46
C ASN A 769 0.27 13.49 9.21
N ALA A 770 0.60 14.58 8.50
CA ALA A 770 0.69 15.92 9.06
C ALA A 770 -0.65 16.52 9.53
N GLU A 771 -1.77 16.07 8.98
CA GLU A 771 -3.11 16.54 9.38
C GLU A 771 -3.53 15.92 10.71
N SER A 772 -3.42 14.60 10.81
CA SER A 772 -3.75 13.85 12.04
C SER A 772 -2.69 13.97 13.13
N CYS A 773 -1.45 14.37 12.76
CA CYS A 773 -0.29 14.34 13.65
C CYS A 773 -0.02 12.95 14.25
N GLU A 774 -0.15 11.89 13.45
CA GLU A 774 0.06 10.51 13.93
C GLU A 774 1.01 9.74 13.01
N TRP A 775 1.75 8.81 13.62
CA TRP A 775 2.55 7.80 12.93
C TRP A 775 1.75 6.51 12.83
N SER A 776 1.62 5.98 11.61
CA SER A 776 1.03 4.67 11.35
C SER A 776 1.99 3.78 10.58
N ALA A 777 1.77 2.46 10.63
CA ALA A 777 2.55 1.51 9.85
C ALA A 777 1.82 1.21 8.54
N VAL A 778 2.59 1.10 7.45
CA VAL A 778 2.09 0.62 6.15
C VAL A 778 2.69 -0.74 5.82
N LYS A 779 2.32 -1.33 4.69
CA LYS A 779 2.83 -2.64 4.28
C LYS A 779 4.36 -2.65 4.27
N PRO A 780 5.01 -3.64 4.91
CA PRO A 780 6.46 -3.75 4.92
C PRO A 780 7.01 -4.05 3.52
N MET A 781 8.26 -3.66 3.29
CA MET A 781 9.03 -4.02 2.10
C MET A 781 9.14 -5.54 1.96
N ARG A 782 9.41 -6.03 0.74
CA ARG A 782 9.62 -7.48 0.52
C ARG A 782 10.95 -7.94 1.09
N SER A 783 11.94 -7.05 1.10
CA SER A 783 13.24 -7.28 1.71
C SER A 783 13.55 -6.23 2.78
N LYS A 784 14.15 -6.67 3.89
CA LYS A 784 14.66 -5.78 4.94
C LYS A 784 15.92 -5.06 4.46
N ARG A 785 16.01 -3.75 4.69
CA ARG A 785 17.09 -2.91 4.15
C ARG A 785 17.45 -1.80 5.12
N CYS A 786 18.74 -1.59 5.33
CA CYS A 786 19.28 -0.34 5.88
C CYS A 786 20.32 0.25 4.93
N ARG A 787 20.67 1.54 5.11
CA ARG A 787 21.56 2.29 4.21
C ARG A 787 21.08 2.28 2.75
N LEU A 788 19.77 2.20 2.57
CA LEU A 788 19.06 2.28 1.30
C LEU A 788 18.96 3.73 0.82
N GLY A 789 18.73 3.91 -0.48
CA GLY A 789 18.22 5.14 -1.04
C GLY A 789 16.70 5.04 -1.19
N ALA A 790 15.99 6.12 -0.88
CA ALA A 790 14.55 6.23 -1.10
C ALA A 790 14.23 7.56 -1.78
N ALA A 791 13.34 7.53 -2.78
CA ALA A 791 12.90 8.71 -3.50
C ALA A 791 11.44 8.56 -3.93
N ALA A 792 10.72 9.68 -3.96
CA ALA A 792 9.37 9.75 -4.50
C ALA A 792 9.41 10.12 -5.98
N LEU A 793 8.71 9.37 -6.81
CA LEU A 793 8.57 9.63 -8.25
C LEU A 793 7.18 9.20 -8.73
N ASP A 794 6.48 10.08 -9.45
CA ASP A 794 5.13 9.83 -9.98
C ASP A 794 4.12 9.31 -8.92
N GLY A 795 4.14 9.89 -7.72
CA GLY A 795 3.26 9.48 -6.61
C GLY A 795 3.56 8.09 -6.03
N ARG A 796 4.69 7.49 -6.39
CA ARG A 796 5.17 6.21 -5.87
C ARG A 796 6.49 6.38 -5.16
N ILE A 797 6.82 5.44 -4.28
CA ILE A 797 8.06 5.47 -3.50
C ILE A 797 8.99 4.37 -3.99
N PHE A 798 10.16 4.76 -4.47
CA PHE A 798 11.18 3.84 -4.93
C PHE A 798 12.25 3.67 -3.87
N VAL A 799 12.65 2.42 -3.65
CA VAL A 799 13.68 2.01 -2.72
C VAL A 799 14.73 1.21 -3.47
N CYS A 800 15.98 1.66 -3.43
CA CYS A 800 17.07 1.02 -4.16
C CYS A 800 18.23 0.63 -3.23
N GLY A 801 18.76 -0.56 -3.45
CA GLY A 801 19.96 -1.06 -2.81
C GLY A 801 19.83 -1.24 -1.30
N GLY A 802 20.88 -0.86 -0.57
CA GLY A 802 21.00 -1.02 0.87
C GLY A 802 21.73 -2.31 1.29
N TYR A 803 21.55 -2.69 2.55
CA TYR A 803 22.15 -3.86 3.19
C TYR A 803 21.09 -4.60 4.00
N ASP A 804 20.96 -5.91 3.78
CA ASP A 804 19.95 -6.77 4.43
C ASP A 804 20.44 -7.47 5.71
N GLY A 805 21.70 -7.25 6.08
CA GLY A 805 22.38 -7.95 7.19
C GLY A 805 23.33 -9.04 6.73
N ARG A 806 23.32 -9.39 5.44
CA ARG A 806 24.22 -10.36 4.83
C ARG A 806 24.94 -9.79 3.61
N ASN A 807 24.20 -9.21 2.68
CA ASN A 807 24.70 -8.75 1.40
C ASN A 807 24.35 -7.27 1.16
N VAL A 808 25.21 -6.59 0.41
CA VAL A 808 24.86 -5.31 -0.21
C VAL A 808 23.98 -5.59 -1.42
N LEU A 809 22.88 -4.88 -1.55
CA LEU A 809 21.83 -5.17 -2.52
C LEU A 809 21.98 -4.29 -3.77
N SER A 810 21.67 -4.87 -4.94
CA SER A 810 21.36 -4.16 -6.18
C SER A 810 19.86 -4.11 -6.48
N SER A 811 19.06 -4.92 -5.78
CA SER A 811 17.62 -4.98 -5.98
C SER A 811 16.95 -3.67 -5.61
N ALA A 812 15.87 -3.36 -6.32
CA ALA A 812 15.05 -2.19 -6.11
C ALA A 812 13.56 -2.59 -6.08
N GLU A 813 12.79 -1.86 -5.28
CA GLU A 813 11.37 -2.09 -5.08
C GLU A 813 10.64 -0.76 -5.16
N VAL A 814 9.41 -0.77 -5.68
CA VAL A 814 8.52 0.40 -5.71
C VAL A 814 7.27 0.11 -4.89
N TYR A 815 6.87 1.09 -4.09
CA TYR A 815 5.64 1.10 -3.32
C TYR A 815 4.63 2.05 -3.94
N ASP A 816 3.41 1.54 -4.11
CA ASP A 816 2.25 2.33 -4.51
C ASP A 816 1.35 2.59 -3.30
N PRO A 817 1.29 3.84 -2.79
CA PRO A 817 0.44 4.21 -1.67
C PRO A 817 -1.07 4.06 -1.93
N ALA A 818 -1.50 4.03 -3.20
CA ALA A 818 -2.92 3.88 -3.55
C ALA A 818 -3.39 2.44 -3.37
N THR A 819 -2.52 1.46 -3.62
CA THR A 819 -2.83 0.03 -3.52
C THR A 819 -2.24 -0.62 -2.26
N ASP A 820 -1.41 0.10 -1.51
CA ASP A 820 -0.63 -0.40 -0.39
C ASP A 820 0.14 -1.69 -0.76
N GLN A 821 0.87 -1.65 -1.89
CA GLN A 821 1.64 -2.79 -2.39
C GLN A 821 3.07 -2.42 -2.79
N TRP A 822 3.98 -3.36 -2.53
CA TRP A 822 5.35 -3.34 -3.03
C TRP A 822 5.49 -4.27 -4.25
N THR A 823 6.13 -3.77 -5.30
CA THR A 823 6.49 -4.52 -6.50
C THR A 823 7.99 -4.41 -6.77
N ASP A 824 8.61 -5.52 -7.14
CA ASP A 824 10.02 -5.53 -7.55
C ASP A 824 10.16 -4.85 -8.93
N ILE A 825 11.21 -4.07 -9.10
CA ILE A 825 11.59 -3.45 -10.40
C ILE A 825 12.96 -3.97 -10.84
N ALA A 826 13.40 -3.61 -12.06
CA ALA A 826 14.70 -3.99 -12.54
C ALA A 826 15.82 -3.64 -11.51
N PRO A 827 16.73 -4.59 -11.21
CA PRO A 827 17.84 -4.33 -10.29
C PRO A 827 18.85 -3.38 -10.93
N MET A 828 19.55 -2.60 -10.10
CA MET A 828 20.69 -1.78 -10.52
C MET A 828 21.81 -2.66 -11.07
N ASN A 829 22.66 -2.10 -11.94
CA ASN A 829 23.84 -2.77 -12.48
C ASN A 829 24.88 -3.07 -11.39
N PHE A 830 24.96 -2.22 -10.37
CA PHE A 830 25.86 -2.38 -9.23
C PHE A 830 25.10 -2.56 -7.92
N CYS A 831 25.66 -3.37 -7.00
CA CYS A 831 25.20 -3.38 -5.62
C CYS A 831 25.59 -2.05 -4.96
N ARG A 832 24.66 -1.41 -4.23
CA ARG A 832 24.91 -0.10 -3.60
C ARG A 832 24.32 -0.03 -2.20
N GLY A 833 25.18 -0.01 -1.20
CA GLY A 833 24.87 0.41 0.17
C GLY A 833 25.29 1.85 0.38
N ARG A 834 24.61 2.58 1.29
CA ARG A 834 24.78 4.03 1.49
C ARG A 834 24.59 4.81 0.18
N VAL A 835 23.68 4.34 -0.65
CA VAL A 835 23.33 4.96 -1.92
C VAL A 835 22.46 6.18 -1.66
N ALA A 836 22.74 7.27 -2.37
CA ALA A 836 21.82 8.40 -2.43
C ALA A 836 20.90 8.19 -3.64
N LEU A 837 19.59 8.23 -3.41
CA LEU A 837 18.59 8.10 -4.47
C LEU A 837 17.79 9.38 -4.54
N VAL A 838 17.63 9.93 -5.74
CA VAL A 838 16.80 11.12 -5.95
C VAL A 838 16.03 11.03 -7.25
N ALA A 839 14.83 11.58 -7.26
CA ALA A 839 14.00 11.72 -8.45
C ALA A 839 14.26 13.08 -9.10
N ASN A 840 14.43 13.08 -10.42
CA ASN A 840 14.62 14.29 -11.20
C ASN A 840 14.17 14.07 -12.65
N SER A 841 13.40 15.01 -13.23
CA SER A 841 12.90 14.93 -14.62
C SER A 841 12.19 13.62 -15.00
N GLY A 842 11.42 13.02 -14.10
CA GLY A 842 10.75 11.74 -14.37
C GLY A 842 11.66 10.49 -14.28
N LEU A 843 12.93 10.65 -13.92
CA LEU A 843 13.92 9.58 -13.79
C LEU A 843 14.40 9.46 -12.34
N LEU A 844 14.96 8.30 -11.97
CA LEU A 844 15.65 8.14 -10.68
C LEU A 844 17.15 8.09 -10.89
N TYR A 845 17.89 8.80 -10.05
CA TYR A 845 19.34 8.83 -10.05
C TYR A 845 19.86 8.14 -8.79
N ALA A 846 20.51 6.98 -8.95
CA ALA A 846 21.22 6.27 -7.90
C ALA A 846 22.70 6.69 -7.93
N ILE A 847 23.09 7.49 -6.93
CA ILE A 847 24.35 8.23 -6.93
C ILE A 847 25.26 7.66 -5.85
N ALA A 848 26.48 7.30 -6.27
CA ALA A 848 27.55 6.80 -5.41
C ALA A 848 27.11 5.58 -4.56
N GLY A 849 27.79 5.36 -3.43
CA GLY A 849 27.52 4.30 -2.47
C GLY A 849 28.73 3.40 -2.27
N ASN A 850 28.50 2.16 -1.89
CA ASN A 850 29.52 1.15 -1.65
C ASN A 850 28.97 -0.22 -2.06
N ASN A 851 29.73 -0.99 -2.83
CA ASN A 851 29.28 -2.30 -3.35
C ASN A 851 29.57 -3.49 -2.43
N GLY A 852 30.14 -3.25 -1.24
CA GLY A 852 30.63 -4.25 -0.30
C GLY A 852 32.16 -4.34 -0.25
N GLU A 853 32.85 -3.91 -1.31
CA GLU A 853 34.31 -3.96 -1.43
C GLU A 853 34.92 -2.57 -1.50
N THR A 854 34.39 -1.72 -2.38
CA THR A 854 34.88 -0.37 -2.64
C THR A 854 33.75 0.65 -2.59
N ASN A 855 34.12 1.91 -2.34
CA ASN A 855 33.20 2.99 -2.54
C ASN A 855 33.05 3.29 -4.03
N LEU A 856 31.85 3.71 -4.43
CA LEU A 856 31.50 3.97 -5.82
C LEU A 856 31.39 5.49 -6.04
N SER A 857 32.02 5.96 -7.11
CA SER A 857 31.76 7.27 -7.72
C SER A 857 30.78 7.17 -8.90
N SER A 858 30.34 5.96 -9.26
CA SER A 858 29.42 5.78 -10.39
C SER A 858 28.01 6.28 -10.08
N MET A 859 27.31 6.72 -11.12
CA MET A 859 25.90 7.10 -11.09
C MET A 859 25.12 6.23 -12.07
N GLU A 860 23.94 5.78 -11.66
CA GLU A 860 23.02 5.06 -12.51
C GLU A 860 21.68 5.77 -12.57
N VAL A 861 21.03 5.73 -13.74
CA VAL A 861 19.75 6.36 -14.00
C VAL A 861 18.73 5.29 -14.36
N TYR A 862 17.61 5.29 -13.65
CA TYR A 862 16.48 4.42 -13.93
C TYR A 862 15.42 5.17 -14.72
N ASP A 863 14.97 4.54 -15.80
CA ASP A 863 13.82 4.98 -16.58
C ASP A 863 12.60 4.09 -16.24
N PRO A 864 11.59 4.62 -15.54
CA PRO A 864 10.37 3.87 -15.21
C PRO A 864 9.54 3.45 -16.43
N ALA A 865 9.71 4.08 -17.60
CA ALA A 865 8.97 3.75 -18.80
C ALA A 865 9.51 2.47 -19.47
N THR A 866 10.82 2.22 -19.35
CA THR A 866 11.50 1.06 -19.93
C THR A 866 11.85 -0.02 -18.90
N ASP A 867 11.74 0.29 -17.60
CA ASP A 867 12.18 -0.55 -16.49
C ASP A 867 13.65 -0.97 -16.64
N GLN A 868 14.53 0.00 -16.93
CA GLN A 868 15.96 -0.25 -17.15
C GLN A 868 16.84 0.79 -16.44
N TRP A 869 18.04 0.33 -16.04
CA TRP A 869 19.09 1.17 -15.47
C TRP A 869 20.23 1.39 -16.48
N SER A 870 20.57 2.64 -16.75
CA SER A 870 21.74 3.04 -17.53
C SER A 870 22.82 3.63 -16.62
N VAL A 871 24.09 3.46 -16.99
CA VAL A 871 25.22 4.08 -16.28
C VAL A 871 25.51 5.44 -16.89
N GLU A 872 25.62 6.46 -16.06
CA GLU A 872 25.91 7.84 -16.43
C GLU A 872 27.28 8.31 -15.92
N GLN A 873 27.62 9.58 -16.15
CA GLN A 873 28.88 10.17 -15.69
C GLN A 873 29.11 10.00 -14.18
N CYS A 874 30.29 9.49 -13.83
CA CYS A 874 30.75 9.35 -12.46
C CYS A 874 31.03 10.71 -11.81
N LEU A 875 30.90 10.78 -10.49
CA LEU A 875 31.37 11.89 -9.68
C LEU A 875 32.88 12.07 -9.83
N THR A 876 33.37 13.31 -9.75
CA THR A 876 34.79 13.63 -9.97
C THR A 876 35.59 13.68 -8.67
N ALA A 877 34.95 14.03 -7.55
CA ALA A 877 35.62 14.18 -6.25
C ALA A 877 35.13 13.22 -5.16
N HIS A 878 33.90 12.71 -5.25
CA HIS A 878 33.30 11.87 -4.20
C HIS A 878 33.43 10.36 -4.45
N GLU A 879 33.64 9.62 -3.37
CA GLU A 879 33.66 8.16 -3.38
C GLU A 879 32.81 7.61 -2.23
N GLY A 880 31.49 7.69 -2.40
CA GLY A 880 30.51 7.00 -1.55
C GLY A 880 29.97 7.77 -0.34
N GLY A 881 28.75 7.40 0.09
CA GLY A 881 28.13 7.90 1.32
C GLY A 881 27.77 9.39 1.31
N VAL A 882 27.58 9.97 0.13
CA VAL A 882 27.15 11.36 -0.11
C VAL A 882 25.69 11.54 0.30
N GLY A 883 25.32 12.75 0.71
CA GLY A 883 23.93 13.19 0.71
C GLY A 883 23.61 13.88 -0.62
N VAL A 884 22.38 13.76 -1.10
CA VAL A 884 21.97 14.38 -2.38
C VAL A 884 20.72 15.22 -2.19
N GLY A 885 20.69 16.38 -2.84
CA GLY A 885 19.50 17.23 -2.97
C GLY A 885 19.33 17.72 -4.40
N VAL A 886 18.09 17.88 -4.84
CA VAL A 886 17.76 18.41 -6.17
C VAL A 886 17.17 19.79 -6.05
N VAL A 887 17.79 20.76 -6.73
CA VAL A 887 17.32 22.14 -6.78
C VAL A 887 16.78 22.40 -8.19
N PRO A 888 15.49 22.73 -8.36
CA PRO A 888 14.92 23.01 -9.68
C PRO A 888 15.66 24.14 -10.41
N VAL A 889 15.99 23.91 -11.69
CA VAL A 889 16.67 24.89 -12.57
C VAL A 889 15.78 26.12 -12.77
N SER A 890 16.38 27.31 -12.90
CA SER A 890 15.61 28.54 -13.19
C SER A 890 15.08 28.49 -14.62
N THR A 891 13.87 28.99 -14.90
CA THR A 891 13.36 29.04 -16.29
C THR A 891 14.22 29.90 -17.22
N LYS A 892 15.00 30.85 -16.68
CA LYS A 892 15.96 31.68 -17.45
C LYS A 892 17.15 30.90 -18.00
N GLU A 893 17.44 29.72 -17.45
CA GLU A 893 18.58 28.88 -17.84
C GLU A 893 18.18 27.76 -18.82
N ILE A 894 16.88 27.59 -19.08
CA ILE A 894 16.28 26.66 -20.05
C ILE A 894 15.84 27.46 -21.29
#